data_AF-A0A6D2HUZ3-F1
#
_entry.id   AF-A0A6D2HUZ3-F1
#
_cell.length_a   1.000
_cell.length_b   1.000
_cell.length_c   1.000
_cell.angle_alpha   90.00
_cell.angle_beta   90.00
_cell.angle_gamma   90.00
#
_symmetry.space_group_name_H-M   'P 1'
#
loop_
_entity.id
_entity.type
_entity.pdbx_description
1 polymer ?
#
loop_
_entity_poly.entity_id
_entity_poly.type
_entity_poly.pdbx_seq_one_letter_code
_entity_poly.pdbx_strand_id
1 'polypeptide(L)'
;MATDTTASSYWLNWRVFLCALILLAPLVLAAILIWRYEGKRRRRESRRESSDTLFQDEAWTTCIKRIKPLWLLAFRVFSFVAMLTLLISNVVRDGRGIFYFYTQWTFTLVTLYFAYGSLLSVYGCCIYNKEAGGNVESYTSIGDAEQGTYRPPITPDDGAGNAPKSPSTHSEAPIRERAGFWVYVFQVLFQTCAGSVVLTDVVFWGLLYPFTKGYKLSFLDVCMHSLNAVFLLGDTCLNSLQFPLFRISYFILWSSIFVSYQWIIHAVKNLWWPYQFLDLSSPYAPLWYLGVAVMHVPCFAVFALIIKLKTFLLQRHNSLVWKMARKKIREYDSKRLVKEHFKRLSGNELPIRSVQINETTDLNELVEKEPWLSSEKLVVKPDMLFGKRGKSGLVALKLDFAEVATFVKERLGNEVEMSGCKGPITTFIVEPFVPHNEEYYLNVVSDRLGCTISFSECGGIDIEENWDKVKTISLPTGTSLTSEISAPLVATLPLEIKAEIEEFIKVIFTLFQELDFTFLEMNPFTLVDGKPYPLDMRGELDDTATFKNFKKWGEIEFPLPFGRVMSPTESFIHGLDEKTSASLKFTVLNPEGRIWTMVAGGGASVIYADTVGDLGYASELGNYAEYSGAPKEDEVLQYARVVIDCATANPDGQTRALVIGGGIANFTDVAATFNGIIRALKEKETKLKAARMHIFVRRGGPNYQKGLAKMRALGDDIGVPIEVYGPEATMTGICKEAIQYITAAA
;
A
#
# COMPACT_ATOMS: atom_id res chain seq x y z
N MET A 1 -65.23 -9.63 -14.63
CA MET A 1 -65.29 -10.43 -13.39
C MET A 1 -63.86 -10.54 -12.88
N ALA A 2 -63.63 -10.28 -11.59
CA ALA A 2 -62.31 -10.53 -11.01
C ALA A 2 -62.01 -12.04 -11.13
N THR A 3 -60.85 -12.38 -11.71
CA THR A 3 -60.38 -13.75 -11.83
C THR A 3 -60.22 -14.36 -10.44
N ASP A 4 -60.88 -15.48 -10.19
CA ASP A 4 -60.72 -16.20 -8.92
C ASP A 4 -59.34 -16.86 -8.89
N THR A 5 -58.45 -16.31 -8.07
CA THR A 5 -57.06 -16.78 -7.94
C THR A 5 -56.95 -18.11 -7.18
N THR A 6 -58.03 -18.56 -6.53
CA THR A 6 -58.07 -19.85 -5.82
C THR A 6 -58.50 -21.03 -6.72
N ALA A 7 -58.98 -20.74 -7.93
CA ALA A 7 -59.38 -21.77 -8.88
C ALA A 7 -58.17 -22.48 -9.50
N SER A 8 -58.23 -23.81 -9.65
CA SER A 8 -57.15 -24.60 -10.27
C SER A 8 -56.87 -24.19 -11.72
N SER A 9 -57.90 -23.71 -12.44
CA SER A 9 -57.80 -23.20 -13.81
C SER A 9 -56.95 -21.92 -13.94
N TYR A 10 -56.80 -21.14 -12.86
CA TYR A 10 -55.93 -19.97 -12.84
C TYR A 10 -54.45 -20.38 -12.92
N TRP A 11 -54.07 -21.41 -12.16
CA TRP A 11 -52.69 -21.88 -12.03
C TRP A 11 -52.27 -22.87 -13.12
N LEU A 12 -53.21 -23.66 -13.66
CA LEU A 12 -52.99 -24.60 -14.77
C LEU A 12 -52.99 -23.91 -16.14
N ASN A 13 -52.22 -22.83 -16.27
CA ASN A 13 -52.09 -22.03 -17.47
C ASN A 13 -50.64 -22.08 -17.99
N TRP A 14 -50.45 -22.24 -19.30
CA TRP A 14 -49.12 -22.26 -19.92
C TRP A 14 -48.30 -20.98 -19.62
N ARG A 15 -48.96 -19.84 -19.41
CA ARG A 15 -48.31 -18.58 -19.01
C ARG A 15 -47.72 -18.66 -17.61
N VAL A 16 -48.41 -19.33 -16.68
CA VAL A 16 -47.93 -19.57 -15.31
C VAL A 16 -46.70 -20.47 -15.33
N PHE A 17 -46.71 -21.50 -16.18
CA PHE A 17 -45.55 -22.37 -16.39
C PHE A 17 -44.34 -21.60 -16.92
N LEU A 18 -44.53 -20.69 -17.89
CA LEU A 18 -43.45 -19.83 -18.37
C LEU A 18 -42.93 -18.87 -17.28
N CYS A 19 -43.81 -18.26 -16.49
CA CYS A 19 -43.41 -17.41 -15.36
C CYS A 19 -42.61 -18.20 -14.32
N ALA A 20 -43.00 -19.46 -14.05
CA ALA A 20 -42.28 -20.34 -13.15
C ALA A 20 -40.88 -20.68 -13.69
N LEU A 21 -40.73 -20.96 -14.99
CA LEU A 21 -39.41 -21.16 -15.61
C LEU A 21 -38.53 -19.91 -15.53
N ILE A 22 -39.10 -18.73 -15.77
CA ILE A 22 -38.40 -17.44 -15.67
C ILE A 22 -37.96 -17.17 -14.23
N LEU A 23 -38.72 -17.59 -13.22
CA LEU A 23 -38.36 -17.49 -11.81
C LEU A 23 -37.27 -18.52 -11.42
N LEU A 24 -37.36 -19.75 -11.93
CA LEU A 24 -36.44 -20.84 -11.61
C LEU A 24 -35.04 -20.66 -12.21
N ALA A 25 -34.92 -20.09 -13.42
CA ALA A 25 -33.63 -19.97 -14.09
C ALA A 25 -32.62 -19.08 -13.31
N PRO A 26 -32.97 -17.87 -12.83
CA PRO A 26 -32.11 -17.07 -11.96
C PRO A 26 -31.81 -17.72 -10.62
N LEU A 27 -32.77 -18.48 -10.04
CA LEU A 27 -32.57 -19.24 -8.80
C LEU A 27 -31.50 -20.32 -8.95
N VAL A 28 -31.55 -21.09 -10.05
CA VAL A 28 -30.55 -22.12 -10.35
C VAL A 28 -29.18 -21.46 -10.58
N LEU A 29 -29.12 -20.37 -11.32
CA LEU A 29 -27.89 -19.62 -11.54
C LEU A 29 -27.31 -19.09 -10.21
N ALA A 30 -28.16 -18.53 -9.35
CA ALA A 30 -27.77 -18.06 -8.02
C ALA A 30 -27.21 -19.20 -7.16
N ALA A 31 -27.86 -20.37 -7.16
CA ALA A 31 -27.38 -21.55 -6.45
C ALA A 31 -26.02 -22.03 -6.98
N ILE A 32 -25.82 -22.04 -8.31
CA ILE A 32 -24.54 -22.40 -8.94
C ILE A 32 -23.43 -21.42 -8.53
N LEU A 33 -23.71 -20.12 -8.55
CA LEU A 33 -22.75 -19.09 -8.14
C LEU A 33 -22.36 -19.22 -6.66
N ILE A 34 -23.34 -19.39 -5.77
CA ILE A 34 -23.08 -19.60 -4.33
C ILE A 34 -22.26 -20.88 -4.14
N TRP A 35 -22.61 -21.99 -4.79
CA TRP A 35 -21.87 -23.24 -4.68
C TRP A 35 -20.43 -23.11 -5.21
N ARG A 36 -20.22 -22.40 -6.33
CA ARG A 36 -18.91 -22.22 -6.95
C ARG A 36 -17.98 -21.35 -6.11
N TYR A 37 -18.47 -20.25 -5.56
CA TYR A 37 -17.66 -19.26 -4.86
C TYR A 37 -17.58 -19.49 -3.34
N GLU A 38 -18.65 -19.99 -2.70
CA GLU A 38 -18.69 -20.20 -1.25
C GLU A 38 -18.62 -21.70 -0.89
N GLY A 39 -19.21 -22.59 -1.71
CA GLY A 39 -19.17 -24.05 -1.49
C GLY A 39 -17.78 -24.69 -1.65
N LYS A 40 -16.96 -24.24 -2.61
CA LYS A 40 -15.56 -24.72 -2.77
C LYS A 40 -14.62 -24.20 -1.69
N ARG A 41 -14.94 -23.07 -1.02
CA ARG A 41 -14.10 -22.45 0.01
C ARG A 41 -14.04 -23.30 1.29
N ARG A 42 -15.16 -23.97 1.63
CA ARG A 42 -15.25 -24.91 2.78
C ARG A 42 -14.45 -26.21 2.62
N ARG A 43 -13.97 -26.55 1.41
CA ARG A 43 -13.17 -27.76 1.14
C ARG A 43 -11.66 -27.50 1.06
N ARG A 44 -11.23 -26.23 1.10
CA ARG A 44 -9.82 -25.81 1.10
C ARG A 44 -9.54 -24.95 2.32
N GLU A 45 -9.64 -25.55 3.50
CA GLU A 45 -8.98 -25.03 4.71
C GLU A 45 -7.48 -25.34 4.64
N SER A 46 -6.76 -24.68 3.73
CA SER A 46 -5.33 -24.41 3.91
C SER A 46 -4.89 -23.29 2.97
N ARG A 47 -4.35 -22.24 3.60
CA ARG A 47 -3.41 -21.23 3.09
C ARG A 47 -3.58 -20.80 1.62
N ARG A 48 -4.29 -19.70 1.43
CA ARG A 48 -4.12 -18.70 0.36
C ARG A 48 -4.97 -17.48 0.73
N GLU A 49 -4.41 -16.29 0.62
CA GLU A 49 -5.17 -15.04 0.64
C GLU A 49 -5.55 -14.72 -0.80
N SER A 50 -6.85 -14.66 -1.07
CA SER A 50 -7.38 -14.15 -2.34
C SER A 50 -7.88 -12.73 -2.12
N SER A 51 -7.95 -11.93 -3.18
CA SER A 51 -8.48 -10.55 -3.20
C SER A 51 -9.94 -10.37 -2.72
N ASP A 52 -10.60 -11.46 -2.31
CA ASP A 52 -11.98 -11.55 -1.77
C ASP A 52 -11.98 -12.07 -0.30
N THR A 53 -10.90 -11.83 0.44
CA THR A 53 -10.81 -12.20 1.86
C THR A 53 -11.34 -11.05 2.70
N LEU A 54 -12.47 -11.29 3.36
CA LEU A 54 -13.08 -10.35 4.29
C LEU A 54 -12.35 -10.48 5.62
N PHE A 55 -12.00 -9.35 6.23
CA PHE A 55 -11.34 -9.33 7.53
C PHE A 55 -12.29 -8.85 8.62
N GLN A 56 -12.03 -9.26 9.87
CA GLN A 56 -12.92 -9.02 11.00
C GLN A 56 -13.10 -7.53 11.33
N ASP A 57 -12.06 -6.73 11.09
CA ASP A 57 -12.04 -5.28 11.28
C ASP A 57 -12.90 -4.52 10.26
N GLU A 58 -13.11 -5.05 9.06
CA GLU A 58 -13.87 -4.35 7.99
C GLU A 58 -15.35 -4.14 8.34
N ALA A 59 -15.89 -4.94 9.28
CA ALA A 59 -17.27 -4.84 9.72
C ALA A 59 -17.55 -3.57 10.54
N TRP A 60 -16.56 -3.05 11.27
CA TRP A 60 -16.74 -2.00 12.27
C TRP A 60 -15.74 -0.84 12.16
N THR A 61 -14.73 -0.95 11.31
CA THR A 61 -13.82 0.15 10.99
C THR A 61 -14.40 1.08 9.92
N THR A 62 -13.91 2.32 9.95
CA THR A 62 -14.23 3.34 8.94
C THR A 62 -13.24 3.30 7.79
N CYS A 63 -13.68 3.63 6.58
CA CYS A 63 -12.77 3.70 5.42
C CYS A 63 -11.87 4.96 5.45
N ILE A 64 -12.17 5.91 6.34
CA ILE A 64 -11.38 7.11 6.57
C ILE A 64 -10.70 6.95 7.94
N LYS A 65 -9.39 6.66 7.93
CA LYS A 65 -8.60 6.38 9.15
C LYS A 65 -8.70 7.46 10.25
N ARG A 66 -9.01 8.72 9.90
CA ARG A 66 -9.19 9.84 10.86
C ARG A 66 -10.50 9.75 11.66
N ILE A 67 -11.51 9.05 11.16
CA ILE A 67 -12.82 8.96 11.81
C ILE A 67 -12.80 7.75 12.75
N LYS A 68 -12.88 7.99 14.06
CA LYS A 68 -12.93 6.92 15.07
C LYS A 68 -14.13 5.98 14.81
N PRO A 69 -13.99 4.65 15.08
CA PRO A 69 -15.08 3.67 14.93
C PRO A 69 -16.38 4.04 15.65
N LEU A 70 -16.29 4.83 16.73
CA LEU A 70 -17.43 5.35 17.47
C LEU A 70 -18.43 6.14 16.61
N TRP A 71 -17.95 6.87 15.60
CA TRP A 71 -18.83 7.63 14.71
C TRP A 71 -19.63 6.72 13.78
N LEU A 72 -19.04 5.62 13.30
CA LEU A 72 -19.76 4.60 12.53
C LEU A 72 -20.82 3.92 13.40
N LEU A 73 -20.48 3.62 14.66
CA LEU A 73 -21.45 3.10 15.63
C LEU A 73 -22.63 4.07 15.83
N ALA A 74 -22.34 5.34 16.11
CA ALA A 74 -23.36 6.37 16.32
C ALA A 74 -24.29 6.49 15.12
N PHE A 75 -23.74 6.51 13.90
CA PHE A 75 -24.53 6.55 12.67
C PHE A 75 -25.44 5.33 12.51
N ARG A 76 -24.93 4.12 12.77
CA ARG A 76 -25.71 2.88 12.65
C ARG A 76 -26.83 2.78 13.68
N VAL A 77 -26.57 3.16 14.94
CA VAL A 77 -27.58 3.19 16.00
C VAL A 77 -28.66 4.21 15.69
N PHE A 78 -28.29 5.41 15.25
CA PHE A 78 -29.25 6.43 14.83
C PHE A 78 -30.13 5.92 13.68
N SER A 79 -29.52 5.35 12.64
CA SER A 79 -30.23 4.79 11.49
C SER A 79 -31.17 3.65 11.90
N PHE A 80 -30.74 2.75 12.79
CA PHE A 80 -31.57 1.68 13.33
C PHE A 80 -32.81 2.21 14.07
N VAL A 81 -32.62 3.14 15.01
CA VAL A 81 -33.71 3.70 15.81
C VAL A 81 -34.71 4.46 14.91
N ALA A 82 -34.21 5.27 13.97
CA ALA A 82 -35.06 6.00 13.03
C ALA A 82 -35.89 5.05 12.16
N MET A 83 -35.25 4.05 11.55
CA MET A 83 -35.92 3.05 10.71
C MET A 83 -36.93 2.21 11.51
N LEU A 84 -36.55 1.73 12.69
CA LEU A 84 -37.45 0.95 13.55
C LEU A 84 -38.68 1.75 13.97
N THR A 85 -38.50 3.02 14.31
CA THR A 85 -39.60 3.92 14.70
C THR A 85 -40.58 4.11 13.54
N LEU A 86 -40.08 4.31 12.33
CA LEU A 86 -40.92 4.43 11.13
C LEU A 86 -41.65 3.12 10.81
N LEU A 87 -40.97 1.97 10.93
CA LEU A 87 -41.59 0.67 10.71
C LEU A 87 -42.71 0.40 11.72
N ILE A 88 -42.48 0.66 13.01
CA ILE A 88 -43.51 0.52 14.05
C ILE A 88 -44.67 1.49 13.79
N SER A 89 -44.37 2.75 13.47
CA SER A 89 -45.40 3.74 13.15
C SER A 89 -46.28 3.30 11.98
N ASN A 90 -45.67 2.69 10.95
CA ASN A 90 -46.39 2.15 9.81
C ASN A 90 -47.29 0.97 10.20
N VAL A 91 -46.79 0.03 11.01
CA VAL A 91 -47.58 -1.11 11.53
C VAL A 91 -48.73 -0.65 12.42
N VAL A 92 -48.53 0.38 13.23
CA VAL A 92 -49.57 0.94 14.11
C VAL A 92 -50.65 1.65 13.29
N ARG A 93 -50.27 2.40 12.26
CA ARG A 93 -51.19 3.17 11.41
C ARG A 93 -52.01 2.26 10.48
N ASP A 94 -51.34 1.37 9.75
CA ASP A 94 -51.93 0.63 8.63
C ASP A 94 -52.11 -0.88 8.93
N GLY A 95 -51.72 -1.32 10.14
CA GLY A 95 -51.83 -2.69 10.60
C GLY A 95 -50.75 -3.63 10.05
N ARG A 96 -50.81 -4.90 10.45
CA ARG A 96 -49.86 -5.94 9.99
C ARG A 96 -49.99 -6.30 8.50
N GLY A 97 -51.06 -5.85 7.84
CA GLY A 97 -51.30 -6.09 6.42
C GLY A 97 -50.28 -5.45 5.49
N ILE A 98 -49.49 -4.47 5.97
CA ILE A 98 -48.46 -3.81 5.17
C ILE A 98 -47.36 -4.76 4.68
N PHE A 99 -47.07 -5.85 5.40
CA PHE A 99 -46.10 -6.88 5.01
C PHE A 99 -46.52 -7.66 3.76
N TYR A 100 -47.68 -7.33 3.20
CA TYR A 100 -48.09 -7.73 1.87
C TYR A 100 -47.27 -7.09 0.74
N PHE A 101 -46.61 -5.95 0.97
CA PHE A 101 -45.85 -5.22 -0.04
C PHE A 101 -44.34 -5.46 0.09
N TYR A 102 -43.64 -5.57 -1.04
CA TYR A 102 -42.18 -5.78 -1.11
C TYR A 102 -41.41 -4.63 -0.46
N THR A 103 -41.92 -3.40 -0.56
CA THR A 103 -41.34 -2.22 0.08
C THR A 103 -41.15 -2.42 1.59
N GLN A 104 -42.11 -3.06 2.25
CA GLN A 104 -42.03 -3.32 3.69
C GLN A 104 -41.03 -4.43 4.00
N TRP A 105 -40.87 -5.42 3.13
CA TRP A 105 -39.83 -6.43 3.22
C TRP A 105 -38.44 -5.79 3.11
N THR A 106 -38.21 -4.95 2.11
CA THR A 106 -36.95 -4.21 1.94
C THR A 106 -36.67 -3.31 3.15
N PHE A 107 -37.65 -2.54 3.62
CA PHE A 107 -37.47 -1.64 4.75
C PHE A 107 -37.15 -2.39 6.05
N THR A 108 -37.80 -3.54 6.26
CA THR A 108 -37.51 -4.45 7.39
C THR A 108 -36.11 -5.04 7.27
N LEU A 109 -35.70 -5.48 6.08
CA LEU A 109 -34.37 -6.00 5.82
C LEU A 109 -33.27 -4.97 6.14
N VAL A 110 -33.45 -3.72 5.70
CA VAL A 110 -32.52 -2.62 6.01
C VAL A 110 -32.51 -2.29 7.51
N THR A 111 -33.66 -2.35 8.17
CA THR A 111 -33.76 -2.17 9.63
C THR A 111 -32.97 -3.25 10.37
N LEU A 112 -33.09 -4.53 9.96
CA LEU A 112 -32.33 -5.64 10.51
C LEU A 112 -30.83 -5.52 10.22
N TYR A 113 -30.46 -5.03 9.04
CA TYR A 113 -29.07 -4.73 8.69
C TYR A 113 -28.45 -3.73 9.67
N PHE A 114 -29.13 -2.61 9.93
CA PHE A 114 -28.63 -1.62 10.89
C PHE A 114 -28.60 -2.14 12.32
N ALA A 115 -29.60 -2.94 12.73
CA ALA A 115 -29.58 -3.60 14.04
C ALA A 115 -28.33 -4.47 14.22
N TYR A 116 -28.04 -5.31 13.22
CA TYR A 116 -26.90 -6.22 13.25
C TYR A 116 -25.56 -5.49 13.10
N GLY A 117 -25.50 -4.47 12.24
CA GLY A 117 -24.34 -3.60 12.09
C GLY A 117 -24.01 -2.81 13.36
N SER A 118 -25.03 -2.37 14.11
CA SER A 118 -24.85 -1.76 15.44
C SER A 118 -24.23 -2.74 16.42
N LEU A 119 -24.70 -4.00 16.48
CA LEU A 119 -24.10 -5.02 17.36
C LEU A 119 -22.62 -5.27 17.05
N LEU A 120 -22.27 -5.40 15.76
CA LEU A 120 -20.88 -5.56 15.33
C LEU A 120 -20.02 -4.32 15.60
N SER A 121 -20.59 -3.12 15.45
CA SER A 121 -19.90 -1.87 15.78
C SER A 121 -19.70 -1.67 17.28
N VAL A 122 -20.64 -2.12 18.14
CA VAL A 122 -20.47 -2.13 19.59
C VAL A 122 -19.32 -3.07 19.95
N TYR A 123 -19.32 -4.29 19.40
CA TYR A 123 -18.23 -5.26 19.59
C TYR A 123 -16.87 -4.67 19.18
N GLY A 124 -16.80 -4.05 18.00
CA GLY A 124 -15.59 -3.40 17.49
C GLY A 124 -15.12 -2.22 18.35
N CYS A 125 -16.03 -1.37 18.84
CA CYS A 125 -15.68 -0.29 19.75
C CYS A 125 -15.20 -0.80 21.12
N CYS A 126 -15.74 -1.92 21.60
CA CYS A 126 -15.26 -2.56 22.82
C CYS A 126 -13.83 -3.11 22.66
N ILE A 127 -13.50 -3.68 21.51
CA ILE A 127 -12.13 -4.10 21.19
C ILE A 127 -11.20 -2.88 21.13
N TYR A 128 -11.58 -1.88 20.33
CA TYR A 128 -10.82 -0.65 20.15
C TYR A 128 -10.54 0.08 21.48
N ASN A 129 -11.52 0.14 22.38
CA ASN A 129 -11.34 0.76 23.70
C ASN A 129 -10.55 -0.11 24.69
N LYS A 130 -10.63 -1.44 24.60
CA LYS A 130 -9.79 -2.34 25.42
C LYS A 130 -8.31 -2.22 25.04
N GLU A 131 -8.03 -2.05 23.76
CA GLU A 131 -6.68 -1.84 23.22
C GLU A 131 -6.15 -0.44 23.49
N ALA A 132 -7.02 0.58 23.53
CA ALA A 132 -6.63 1.94 23.93
C ALA A 132 -6.33 2.07 25.45
N GLY A 133 -6.75 1.10 26.28
CA GLY A 133 -6.60 1.12 27.74
C GLY A 133 -5.48 0.22 28.30
N GLY A 134 -4.81 -0.57 27.46
CA GLY A 134 -3.65 -1.38 27.82
C GLY A 134 -2.46 -1.01 26.93
N ASN A 135 -1.25 -0.92 27.50
CA ASN A 135 -0.03 -0.81 26.71
C ASN A 135 -0.02 -1.93 25.66
N VAL A 136 -0.06 -1.57 24.37
CA VAL A 136 0.58 -2.21 23.19
C VAL A 136 -0.15 -1.80 21.90
N GLU A 137 0.63 -1.40 20.90
CA GLU A 137 0.26 -1.12 19.52
C GLU A 137 -0.50 -2.28 18.87
N SER A 138 -1.71 -2.04 18.34
CA SER A 138 -2.31 -2.90 17.30
C SER A 138 -3.47 -2.17 16.62
N TYR A 139 -3.66 -2.43 15.32
CA TYR A 139 -4.66 -1.88 14.37
C TYR A 139 -4.44 -0.49 13.78
N THR A 140 -3.86 0.49 14.47
CA THR A 140 -3.58 1.80 13.83
C THR A 140 -2.34 1.81 12.93
N SER A 141 -1.41 0.85 13.06
CA SER A 141 -0.16 0.83 12.27
C SER A 141 -0.13 -0.10 11.05
N ILE A 142 -1.14 -0.97 10.85
CA ILE A 142 -1.09 -2.01 9.79
C ILE A 142 -1.34 -1.45 8.37
N GLY A 143 -1.71 -0.18 8.25
CA GLY A 143 -1.90 0.47 6.95
C GLY A 143 -0.90 1.59 6.64
N ASP A 144 0.10 1.83 7.49
CA ASP A 144 1.13 2.85 7.26
C ASP A 144 2.42 2.16 6.83
N ALA A 145 2.46 1.75 5.57
CA ALA A 145 3.70 1.39 4.88
C ALA A 145 4.60 2.61 4.60
N GLU A 146 4.40 3.73 5.31
CA GLU A 146 5.22 4.95 5.24
C GLU A 146 6.16 5.11 6.46
N GLN A 147 6.17 4.16 7.42
CA GLN A 147 7.25 4.09 8.40
C GLN A 147 8.29 3.07 7.95
N GLY A 148 9.45 3.59 7.52
CA GLY A 148 10.64 2.78 7.35
C GLY A 148 10.93 1.98 8.62
N THR A 149 11.29 0.72 8.43
CA THR A 149 11.65 -0.23 9.48
C THR A 149 12.75 0.30 10.39
N TYR A 150 12.38 0.68 11.62
CA TYR A 150 13.23 0.57 12.80
C TYR A 150 12.38 0.15 14.01
N ARG A 151 12.51 -1.12 14.40
CA ARG A 151 12.27 -1.58 15.77
C ARG A 151 13.55 -2.28 16.25
N PRO A 152 14.12 -1.92 17.41
CA PRO A 152 15.31 -2.58 17.92
C PRO A 152 14.99 -4.00 18.45
N PRO A 153 15.95 -4.94 18.43
CA PRO A 153 15.78 -6.25 19.04
C PRO A 153 15.82 -6.12 20.57
N ILE A 154 14.92 -6.81 21.26
CA ILE A 154 15.01 -7.05 22.70
C ILE A 154 16.10 -8.11 22.90
N THR A 155 17.22 -7.74 23.51
CA THR A 155 18.23 -8.69 24.01
C THR A 155 17.73 -9.32 25.32
N PRO A 156 17.90 -10.64 25.51
CA PRO A 156 17.69 -11.28 26.80
C PRO A 156 18.88 -10.94 27.70
N ASP A 157 18.64 -10.34 28.86
CA ASP A 157 19.67 -10.20 29.89
C ASP A 157 19.39 -11.17 31.05
N ASP A 158 20.45 -11.88 31.44
CA ASP A 158 20.49 -12.85 32.52
C ASP A 158 20.55 -12.12 33.87
N GLY A 159 19.59 -12.38 34.76
CA GLY A 159 19.61 -11.84 36.13
C GLY A 159 18.45 -12.35 36.99
N ALA A 160 18.75 -13.32 37.85
CA ALA A 160 17.81 -14.11 38.64
C ALA A 160 16.88 -13.32 39.60
N GLY A 161 15.59 -13.71 39.66
CA GLY A 161 14.63 -13.28 40.68
C GLY A 161 13.27 -13.99 40.58
N ASN A 162 13.01 -14.94 41.49
CA ASN A 162 11.86 -15.85 41.58
C ASN A 162 10.44 -15.23 41.40
N ALA A 163 9.65 -15.71 40.42
CA ALA A 163 8.17 -15.70 40.40
C ALA A 163 7.60 -16.67 39.32
N PRO A 164 6.38 -17.22 39.45
CA PRO A 164 5.99 -18.48 38.83
C PRO A 164 5.60 -18.37 37.34
N LYS A 165 5.95 -19.43 36.60
CA LYS A 165 5.76 -19.65 35.16
C LYS A 165 4.32 -19.39 34.69
N SER A 166 4.14 -18.45 33.77
CA SER A 166 3.01 -18.38 32.83
C SER A 166 3.51 -18.68 31.40
N PRO A 167 2.67 -19.22 30.49
CA PRO A 167 3.12 -19.67 29.19
C PRO A 167 3.42 -18.48 28.28
N SER A 168 4.65 -18.42 27.76
CA SER A 168 5.13 -17.42 26.81
C SER A 168 4.44 -17.58 25.45
N THR A 169 3.58 -16.64 25.09
CA THR A 169 3.09 -16.47 23.72
C THR A 169 4.03 -15.50 23.00
N HIS A 170 4.75 -15.99 21.99
CA HIS A 170 5.52 -15.17 21.06
C HIS A 170 4.61 -14.11 20.42
N SER A 171 4.95 -12.82 20.56
CA SER A 171 4.23 -11.74 19.88
C SER A 171 4.72 -11.65 18.44
N GLU A 172 4.17 -12.51 17.59
CA GLU A 172 4.05 -12.24 16.15
C GLU A 172 3.34 -10.88 15.95
N ALA A 173 3.71 -10.13 14.91
CA ALA A 173 2.92 -8.96 14.50
C ALA A 173 1.45 -9.39 14.36
N PRO A 174 0.46 -8.62 14.86
CA PRO A 174 -0.91 -9.09 14.92
C PRO A 174 -1.43 -9.36 13.49
N ILE A 175 -1.54 -10.65 13.17
CA ILE A 175 -2.08 -11.16 11.93
C ILE A 175 -3.51 -10.63 11.85
N ARG A 176 -3.84 -9.89 10.79
CA ARG A 176 -5.20 -9.39 10.55
C ARG A 176 -6.17 -10.58 10.53
N GLU A 177 -7.01 -10.68 11.56
CA GLU A 177 -7.89 -11.84 11.72
C GLU A 177 -8.91 -11.92 10.59
N ARG A 178 -9.01 -13.11 9.98
CA ARG A 178 -10.02 -13.40 8.96
C ARG A 178 -11.41 -13.28 9.56
N ALA A 179 -12.33 -12.71 8.78
CA ALA A 179 -13.72 -12.57 9.19
C ALA A 179 -14.35 -13.93 9.56
N GLY A 180 -14.90 -14.02 10.76
CA GLY A 180 -15.74 -15.14 11.15
C GLY A 180 -17.06 -15.19 10.36
N PHE A 181 -17.80 -16.30 10.54
CA PHE A 181 -19.10 -16.55 9.91
C PHE A 181 -20.07 -15.35 10.03
N TRP A 182 -20.11 -14.72 11.19
CA TRP A 182 -21.00 -13.60 11.51
C TRP A 182 -20.75 -12.35 10.65
N VAL A 183 -19.48 -12.06 10.33
CA VAL A 183 -19.11 -10.91 9.50
C VAL A 183 -19.39 -11.18 8.02
N TYR A 184 -19.28 -12.43 7.57
CA TYR A 184 -19.76 -12.85 6.25
C TYR A 184 -21.27 -12.70 6.10
N VAL A 185 -22.07 -13.10 7.10
CA VAL A 185 -23.53 -12.90 7.11
C VAL A 185 -23.86 -11.41 7.02
N PHE A 186 -23.12 -10.55 7.73
CA PHE A 186 -23.30 -9.11 7.67
C PHE A 186 -23.04 -8.55 6.27
N GLN A 187 -21.97 -9.00 5.61
CA GLN A 187 -21.67 -8.60 4.24
C GLN A 187 -22.73 -9.06 3.24
N VAL A 188 -23.28 -10.27 3.41
CA VAL A 188 -24.40 -10.77 2.58
C VAL A 188 -25.66 -9.91 2.78
N LEU A 189 -25.98 -9.57 4.03
CA LEU A 189 -27.10 -8.66 4.33
C LEU A 189 -26.89 -7.30 3.68
N PHE A 190 -25.70 -6.71 3.79
CA PHE A 190 -25.35 -5.44 3.16
C PHE A 190 -25.64 -5.44 1.65
N GLN A 191 -25.20 -6.47 0.95
CA GLN A 191 -25.36 -6.57 -0.51
C GLN A 191 -26.79 -6.88 -0.93
N THR A 192 -27.52 -7.65 -0.12
CA THR A 192 -28.95 -7.91 -0.34
C THR A 192 -29.76 -6.62 -0.16
N CYS A 193 -29.44 -5.83 0.87
CA CYS A 193 -30.01 -4.48 1.09
C CYS A 193 -29.71 -3.56 -0.10
N ALA A 194 -28.46 -3.51 -0.55
CA ALA A 194 -28.04 -2.66 -1.67
C ALA A 194 -28.87 -2.89 -2.94
N GLY A 195 -29.03 -4.16 -3.35
CA GLY A 195 -29.87 -4.50 -4.50
C GLY A 195 -31.35 -4.20 -4.27
N SER A 196 -31.88 -4.57 -3.09
CA SER A 196 -33.31 -4.47 -2.78
C SER A 196 -33.78 -3.02 -2.66
N VAL A 197 -32.95 -2.14 -2.11
CA VAL A 197 -33.25 -0.71 -1.99
C VAL A 197 -33.32 -0.06 -3.37
N VAL A 198 -32.30 -0.26 -4.21
CA VAL A 198 -32.31 0.32 -5.57
C VAL A 198 -33.51 -0.20 -6.37
N LEU A 199 -33.82 -1.50 -6.28
CA LEU A 199 -34.99 -2.06 -6.96
C LEU A 199 -36.30 -1.46 -6.45
N THR A 200 -36.47 -1.33 -5.13
CA THR A 200 -37.69 -0.78 -4.51
C THR A 200 -37.92 0.66 -4.95
N ASP A 201 -36.87 1.47 -4.93
CA ASP A 201 -36.95 2.90 -5.25
C ASP A 201 -37.15 3.11 -6.75
N VAL A 202 -36.43 2.37 -7.61
CA VAL A 202 -36.60 2.44 -9.08
C VAL A 202 -38.00 2.00 -9.49
N VAL A 203 -38.52 0.91 -8.94
CA VAL A 203 -39.88 0.44 -9.26
C VAL A 203 -40.92 1.44 -8.78
N PHE A 204 -40.79 1.96 -7.56
CA PHE A 204 -41.77 2.92 -7.05
C PHE A 204 -41.76 4.24 -7.82
N TRP A 205 -40.61 4.92 -7.89
CA TRP A 205 -40.49 6.24 -8.49
C TRP A 205 -40.54 6.20 -10.02
N GLY A 206 -40.05 5.13 -10.65
CA GLY A 206 -39.98 4.99 -12.11
C GLY A 206 -41.17 4.31 -12.74
N LEU A 207 -41.80 3.33 -12.07
CA LEU A 207 -42.85 2.49 -12.68
C LEU A 207 -44.23 2.63 -12.04
N LEU A 208 -44.34 2.95 -10.73
CA LEU A 208 -45.63 3.02 -10.05
C LEU A 208 -46.13 4.47 -9.95
N TYR A 209 -45.37 5.34 -9.30
CA TYR A 209 -45.81 6.70 -8.99
C TYR A 209 -46.19 7.57 -10.22
N PRO A 210 -45.44 7.56 -11.34
CA PRO A 210 -45.79 8.37 -12.51
C PRO A 210 -47.14 7.97 -13.15
N PHE A 211 -47.58 6.73 -12.90
CA PHE A 211 -48.79 6.16 -13.52
C PHE A 211 -49.97 6.09 -12.55
N THR A 212 -49.79 6.42 -11.27
CA THR A 212 -50.88 6.55 -10.30
C THR A 212 -51.55 7.92 -10.39
N LYS A 213 -52.67 8.02 -11.14
CA LYS A 213 -53.47 9.25 -11.21
C LYS A 213 -54.14 9.53 -9.87
N GLY A 214 -53.79 10.65 -9.22
CA GLY A 214 -54.48 11.18 -8.04
C GLY A 214 -54.03 10.65 -6.68
N TYR A 215 -52.96 9.87 -6.61
CA TYR A 215 -52.39 9.41 -5.33
C TYR A 215 -51.61 10.55 -4.65
N LYS A 216 -52.02 10.96 -3.44
CA LYS A 216 -51.27 11.92 -2.63
C LYS A 216 -50.22 11.18 -1.80
N LEU A 217 -48.94 11.42 -2.09
CA LEU A 217 -47.81 10.89 -1.30
C LEU A 217 -47.94 11.33 0.17
N SER A 218 -48.06 10.37 1.09
CA SER A 218 -47.89 10.67 2.50
C SER A 218 -46.40 10.80 2.84
N PHE A 219 -46.08 11.53 3.91
CA PHE A 219 -44.71 11.64 4.40
C PHE A 219 -44.09 10.27 4.69
N LEU A 220 -44.90 9.35 5.24
CA LEU A 220 -44.45 8.00 5.53
C LEU A 220 -44.12 7.24 4.24
N ASP A 221 -44.92 7.38 3.18
CA ASP A 221 -44.65 6.74 1.89
C ASP A 221 -43.29 7.19 1.31
N VAL A 222 -43.02 8.50 1.32
CA VAL A 222 -41.73 9.05 0.86
C VAL A 222 -40.58 8.47 1.69
N CYS A 223 -40.74 8.38 3.02
CA CYS A 223 -39.71 7.81 3.89
C CYS A 223 -39.45 6.33 3.56
N MET A 224 -40.49 5.53 3.35
CA MET A 224 -40.34 4.10 3.07
C MET A 224 -39.68 3.80 1.71
N HIS A 225 -39.73 4.76 0.77
CA HIS A 225 -39.24 4.62 -0.61
C HIS A 225 -37.95 5.41 -0.92
N SER A 226 -37.37 6.11 0.05
CA SER A 226 -36.13 6.88 -0.17
C SER A 226 -35.20 6.93 1.04
N LEU A 227 -35.72 6.85 2.27
CA LEU A 227 -34.90 6.99 3.48
C LEU A 227 -33.99 5.77 3.70
N ASN A 228 -34.46 4.58 3.31
CA ASN A 228 -33.68 3.35 3.22
C ASN A 228 -32.40 3.52 2.38
N ALA A 229 -32.47 4.19 1.23
CA ALA A 229 -31.33 4.49 0.37
C ALA A 229 -30.39 5.53 1.00
N VAL A 230 -30.94 6.59 1.58
CA VAL A 230 -30.14 7.63 2.24
C VAL A 230 -29.28 7.03 3.35
N PHE A 231 -29.88 6.24 4.25
CA PHE A 231 -29.12 5.63 5.35
C PHE A 231 -28.11 4.59 4.85
N LEU A 232 -28.48 3.74 3.89
CA LEU A 232 -27.57 2.72 3.36
C LEU A 232 -26.39 3.35 2.61
N LEU A 233 -26.60 4.43 1.86
CA LEU A 233 -25.54 5.19 1.21
C LEU A 233 -24.64 5.89 2.24
N GLY A 234 -25.22 6.46 3.30
CA GLY A 234 -24.46 7.05 4.41
C GLY A 234 -23.54 6.03 5.09
N ASP A 235 -24.05 4.83 5.39
CA ASP A 235 -23.22 3.74 5.93
C ASP A 235 -22.13 3.32 4.95
N THR A 236 -22.48 3.21 3.66
CA THR A 236 -21.53 2.88 2.59
C THR A 236 -20.43 3.92 2.46
N CYS A 237 -20.71 5.21 2.68
CA CYS A 237 -19.68 6.25 2.69
C CYS A 237 -18.69 6.10 3.85
N LEU A 238 -19.12 5.55 4.99
CA LEU A 238 -18.31 5.46 6.21
C LEU A 238 -17.62 4.11 6.39
N ASN A 239 -18.27 2.99 6.03
CA ASN A 239 -17.79 1.64 6.31
C ASN A 239 -16.61 1.19 5.41
N SER A 240 -15.91 0.12 5.78
CA SER A 240 -14.79 -0.44 4.98
C SER A 240 -15.18 -1.71 4.22
N LEU A 241 -16.47 -2.00 4.04
CA LEU A 241 -16.93 -3.26 3.47
C LEU A 241 -16.65 -3.37 1.96
N GLN A 242 -16.13 -4.51 1.56
CA GLN A 242 -15.98 -4.88 0.15
C GLN A 242 -17.31 -5.29 -0.48
N PHE A 243 -17.42 -5.15 -1.82
CA PHE A 243 -18.64 -5.45 -2.58
C PHE A 243 -18.38 -6.41 -3.75
N PRO A 244 -18.21 -7.72 -3.49
CA PRO A 244 -17.99 -8.68 -4.57
C PRO A 244 -19.26 -8.95 -5.38
N LEU A 245 -19.12 -8.99 -6.70
CA LEU A 245 -20.25 -9.04 -7.63
C LEU A 245 -21.04 -10.36 -7.59
N PHE A 246 -20.39 -11.48 -7.26
CA PHE A 246 -21.05 -12.79 -7.31
C PHE A 246 -22.21 -12.93 -6.31
N ARG A 247 -22.26 -12.10 -5.27
CA ARG A 247 -23.31 -12.14 -4.24
C ARG A 247 -24.61 -11.46 -4.62
N ILE A 248 -24.73 -10.98 -5.87
CA ILE A 248 -26.04 -10.70 -6.50
C ILE A 248 -27.00 -11.89 -6.36
N SER A 249 -26.47 -13.12 -6.24
CA SER A 249 -27.24 -14.33 -5.97
C SER A 249 -28.16 -14.21 -4.75
N TYR A 250 -27.71 -13.60 -3.65
CA TYR A 250 -28.52 -13.44 -2.44
C TYR A 250 -29.66 -12.44 -2.62
N PHE A 251 -29.42 -11.38 -3.38
CA PHE A 251 -30.47 -10.44 -3.78
C PHE A 251 -31.53 -11.11 -4.67
N ILE A 252 -31.13 -11.94 -5.64
CA ILE A 252 -32.05 -12.71 -6.47
C ILE A 252 -32.88 -13.69 -5.62
N LEU A 253 -32.25 -14.39 -4.68
CA LEU A 253 -32.93 -15.29 -3.74
C LEU A 253 -34.00 -14.54 -2.92
N TRP A 254 -33.65 -13.37 -2.37
CA TRP A 254 -34.57 -12.55 -1.58
C TRP A 254 -35.83 -12.15 -2.34
N SER A 255 -35.68 -11.63 -3.57
CA SER A 255 -36.83 -11.29 -4.43
C SER A 255 -37.66 -12.51 -4.81
N SER A 256 -37.01 -13.66 -5.02
CA SER A 256 -37.69 -14.90 -5.38
C SER A 256 -38.52 -15.47 -4.22
N ILE A 257 -38.03 -15.34 -2.97
CA ILE A 257 -38.78 -15.71 -1.77
C ILE A 257 -40.05 -14.86 -1.68
N PHE A 258 -39.97 -13.56 -1.95
CA PHE A 258 -41.15 -12.70 -1.96
C PHE A 258 -42.17 -13.11 -3.02
N VAL A 259 -41.73 -13.37 -4.26
CA VAL A 259 -42.64 -13.84 -5.33
C VAL A 259 -43.30 -15.17 -4.95
N SER A 260 -42.54 -16.10 -4.38
CA SER A 260 -43.06 -17.39 -3.92
C SER A 260 -44.10 -17.22 -2.81
N TYR A 261 -43.83 -16.33 -1.84
CA TYR A 261 -44.77 -15.96 -0.79
C TYR A 261 -46.08 -15.41 -1.37
N GLN A 262 -46.01 -14.53 -2.37
CA GLN A 262 -47.19 -13.99 -3.05
C GLN A 262 -47.98 -15.07 -3.77
N TRP A 263 -47.31 -15.98 -4.47
CA TRP A 263 -47.97 -17.08 -5.17
C TRP A 263 -48.73 -17.99 -4.21
N ILE A 264 -48.09 -18.38 -3.10
CA ILE A 264 -48.71 -19.24 -2.08
C ILE A 264 -49.95 -18.56 -1.49
N ILE A 265 -49.88 -17.27 -1.17
CA ILE A 265 -51.03 -16.55 -0.60
C ILE A 265 -52.20 -16.49 -1.58
N HIS A 266 -51.96 -16.18 -2.85
CA HIS A 266 -53.03 -16.10 -3.86
C HIS A 266 -53.60 -17.47 -4.24
N ALA A 267 -52.81 -18.54 -4.12
CA ALA A 267 -53.32 -19.90 -4.30
C ALA A 267 -54.28 -20.32 -3.18
N VAL A 268 -54.12 -19.78 -1.97
CA VAL A 268 -54.91 -20.13 -0.78
C VAL A 268 -56.06 -19.15 -0.52
N LYS A 269 -55.89 -17.87 -0.86
CA LYS A 269 -56.87 -16.80 -0.62
C LYS A 269 -57.06 -15.94 -1.86
N ASN A 270 -58.31 -15.67 -2.20
CA ASN A 270 -58.64 -14.81 -3.33
C ASN A 270 -58.43 -13.33 -2.96
N LEU A 271 -57.25 -12.80 -3.27
CA LEU A 271 -56.82 -11.42 -2.96
C LEU A 271 -56.46 -10.66 -4.24
N TRP A 272 -56.42 -9.34 -4.17
CA TRP A 272 -55.87 -8.52 -5.26
C TRP A 272 -54.36 -8.69 -5.36
N TRP A 273 -53.75 -8.51 -6.52
CA TRP A 273 -52.29 -8.47 -6.60
C TRP A 273 -51.75 -7.14 -6.06
N PRO A 274 -50.71 -7.14 -5.21
CA PRO A 274 -50.11 -5.89 -4.71
C PRO A 274 -49.43 -5.10 -5.82
N TYR A 275 -48.97 -5.81 -6.86
CA TYR A 275 -48.29 -5.24 -8.01
C TYR A 275 -48.90 -5.82 -9.29
N GLN A 276 -49.33 -4.96 -10.20
CA GLN A 276 -49.98 -5.37 -11.45
C GLN A 276 -49.10 -6.28 -12.32
N PHE A 277 -47.78 -6.08 -12.26
CA PHE A 277 -46.80 -6.89 -12.99
C PHE A 277 -46.59 -8.31 -12.40
N LEU A 278 -47.15 -8.61 -11.22
CA LEU A 278 -47.17 -9.97 -10.66
C LEU A 278 -48.42 -10.77 -11.03
N ASP A 279 -49.47 -10.11 -11.52
CA ASP A 279 -50.73 -10.76 -11.87
C ASP A 279 -50.58 -11.71 -13.06
N LEU A 280 -50.78 -12.99 -12.79
CA LEU A 280 -50.62 -14.08 -13.76
C LEU A 280 -51.78 -14.16 -14.77
N SER A 281 -52.90 -13.44 -14.54
CA SER A 281 -53.99 -13.34 -15.50
C SER A 281 -53.65 -12.48 -16.71
N SER A 282 -52.67 -11.57 -16.55
CA SER A 282 -52.24 -10.65 -17.60
C SER A 282 -51.65 -11.41 -18.80
N PRO A 283 -52.02 -11.06 -20.05
CA PRO A 283 -51.40 -11.65 -21.23
C PRO A 283 -49.91 -11.35 -21.34
N TYR A 284 -49.42 -10.31 -20.65
CA TYR A 284 -48.02 -9.91 -20.64
C TYR A 284 -47.27 -10.40 -19.39
N ALA A 285 -47.85 -11.28 -18.56
CA ALA A 285 -47.24 -11.75 -17.32
C ALA A 285 -45.81 -12.32 -17.53
N PRO A 286 -45.51 -13.18 -18.52
CA PRO A 286 -44.14 -13.65 -18.73
C PRO A 286 -43.14 -12.53 -19.03
N LEU A 287 -43.55 -11.50 -19.78
CA LEU A 287 -42.69 -10.34 -20.08
C LEU A 287 -42.42 -9.50 -18.84
N TRP A 288 -43.42 -9.33 -17.97
CA TRP A 288 -43.25 -8.63 -16.70
C TRP A 288 -42.27 -9.36 -15.76
N TYR A 289 -42.42 -10.67 -15.61
CA TYR A 289 -41.50 -11.49 -14.79
C TYR A 289 -40.08 -11.45 -15.34
N LEU A 290 -39.92 -11.52 -16.68
CA LEU A 290 -38.62 -11.38 -17.32
C LEU A 290 -38.02 -9.98 -17.11
N GLY A 291 -38.84 -8.94 -17.26
CA GLY A 291 -38.41 -7.54 -17.06
C GLY A 291 -37.89 -7.32 -15.64
N VAL A 292 -38.64 -7.74 -14.62
CA VAL A 292 -38.22 -7.66 -13.21
C VAL A 292 -36.96 -8.49 -12.96
N ALA A 293 -36.86 -9.70 -13.50
CA ALA A 293 -35.66 -10.53 -13.37
C ALA A 293 -34.41 -9.83 -13.96
N VAL A 294 -34.54 -9.24 -15.16
CA VAL A 294 -33.45 -8.48 -15.80
C VAL A 294 -33.08 -7.24 -15.00
N MET A 295 -34.05 -6.53 -14.39
CA MET A 295 -33.80 -5.33 -13.58
C MET A 295 -32.90 -5.56 -12.36
N HIS A 296 -32.75 -6.79 -11.86
CA HIS A 296 -31.86 -7.08 -10.75
C HIS A 296 -30.40 -6.75 -11.08
N VAL A 297 -29.98 -6.96 -12.33
CA VAL A 297 -28.61 -6.70 -12.80
C VAL A 297 -28.26 -5.20 -12.75
N PRO A 298 -28.99 -4.28 -13.41
CA PRO A 298 -28.70 -2.86 -13.33
C PRO A 298 -28.88 -2.30 -11.91
N CYS A 299 -29.88 -2.75 -11.14
CA CYS A 299 -30.07 -2.29 -9.76
C CYS A 299 -28.86 -2.62 -8.88
N PHE A 300 -28.32 -3.83 -9.00
CA PHE A 300 -27.11 -4.23 -8.27
C PHE A 300 -25.84 -3.54 -8.79
N ALA A 301 -25.76 -3.32 -10.12
CA ALA A 301 -24.61 -2.68 -10.76
C ALA A 301 -24.47 -1.19 -10.38
N VAL A 302 -25.57 -0.46 -10.23
CA VAL A 302 -25.55 0.95 -9.78
C VAL A 302 -24.85 1.07 -8.43
N PHE A 303 -25.22 0.23 -7.46
CA PHE A 303 -24.60 0.27 -6.14
C PHE A 303 -23.13 -0.18 -6.16
N ALA A 304 -22.80 -1.19 -6.97
CA ALA A 304 -21.41 -1.60 -7.19
C ALA A 304 -20.54 -0.48 -7.78
N LEU A 305 -21.11 0.34 -8.67
CA LEU A 305 -20.42 1.49 -9.27
C LEU A 305 -20.17 2.60 -8.24
N ILE A 306 -21.12 2.87 -7.34
CA ILE A 306 -20.95 3.81 -6.23
C ILE A 306 -19.77 3.40 -5.34
N ILE A 307 -19.66 2.11 -5.00
CA ILE A 307 -18.56 1.60 -4.17
C ILE A 307 -17.23 1.68 -4.92
N LYS A 308 -17.19 1.34 -6.21
CA LYS A 308 -15.97 1.52 -7.02
C LYS A 308 -15.54 2.99 -7.08
N LEU A 309 -16.48 3.92 -7.25
CA LEU A 309 -16.21 5.35 -7.27
C LEU A 309 -15.64 5.82 -5.93
N LYS A 310 -16.23 5.39 -4.81
CA LYS A 310 -15.72 5.66 -3.45
C LYS A 310 -14.27 5.17 -3.31
N THR A 311 -13.99 3.92 -3.66
CA THR A 311 -12.64 3.35 -3.56
C THR A 311 -11.64 4.12 -4.42
N PHE A 312 -12.03 4.50 -5.63
CA PHE A 312 -11.21 5.32 -6.51
C PHE A 312 -10.90 6.71 -5.92
N LEU A 313 -11.89 7.38 -5.32
CA LEU A 313 -11.70 8.69 -4.69
C LEU A 313 -10.77 8.59 -3.46
N LEU A 314 -10.92 7.55 -2.64
CA LEU A 314 -10.03 7.30 -1.48
C LEU A 314 -8.60 6.97 -1.93
N GLN A 315 -8.43 6.17 -2.99
CA GLN A 315 -7.12 5.86 -3.55
C GLN A 315 -6.45 7.11 -4.12
N ARG A 316 -7.16 7.96 -4.87
CA ARG A 316 -6.61 9.20 -5.43
C ARG A 316 -6.14 10.19 -4.36
N HIS A 317 -6.85 10.26 -3.22
CA HIS A 317 -6.41 11.06 -2.08
C HIS A 317 -5.09 10.53 -1.48
N ASN A 318 -4.89 9.21 -1.50
CA ASN A 318 -3.72 8.54 -0.94
C ASN A 318 -2.56 8.38 -1.95
N SER A 319 -2.82 8.43 -3.26
CA SER A 319 -1.84 8.09 -4.32
C SER A 319 -1.00 9.26 -4.83
N LEU A 320 -0.99 10.42 -4.15
CA LEU A 320 -0.15 11.57 -4.52
C LEU A 320 1.30 11.49 -4.00
N VAL A 321 1.73 10.33 -3.52
CA VAL A 321 3.04 10.12 -2.86
C VAL A 321 3.77 8.93 -3.49
N TRP A 322 4.20 8.99 -4.76
CA TRP A 322 5.07 7.93 -5.32
C TRP A 322 6.07 8.45 -6.36
N LYS A 323 7.17 9.02 -5.86
CA LYS A 323 8.54 8.90 -6.38
C LYS A 323 9.45 9.13 -5.16
N MET A 324 10.22 8.11 -4.74
CA MET A 324 11.14 8.28 -3.63
C MET A 324 12.27 9.23 -4.06
N ALA A 325 12.14 10.48 -3.63
CA ALA A 325 13.08 11.57 -3.83
C ALA A 325 14.11 11.66 -2.69
N ARG A 326 13.95 10.89 -1.60
CA ARG A 326 14.80 10.98 -0.41
C ARG A 326 15.98 10.02 -0.54
N LYS A 327 17.20 10.55 -0.57
CA LYS A 327 18.43 9.76 -0.57
C LYS A 327 19.33 10.13 0.59
N LYS A 328 19.83 9.10 1.27
CA LYS A 328 20.83 9.22 2.32
C LYS A 328 22.16 9.70 1.74
N ILE A 329 22.83 10.56 2.49
CA ILE A 329 24.19 11.00 2.20
C ILE A 329 25.10 10.59 3.34
N ARG A 330 26.41 10.53 3.07
CA ARG A 330 27.40 10.18 4.09
C ARG A 330 27.45 11.24 5.19
N GLU A 331 27.96 10.85 6.35
CA GLU A 331 28.14 11.78 7.47
C GLU A 331 29.08 12.93 7.08
N TYR A 332 30.16 12.61 6.35
CA TYR A 332 31.09 13.59 5.81
C TYR A 332 30.40 14.65 4.95
N ASP A 333 29.53 14.23 4.02
CA ASP A 333 28.81 15.17 3.15
C ASP A 333 27.82 16.03 3.95
N SER A 334 27.13 15.43 4.92
CA SER A 334 26.23 16.16 5.83
C SER A 334 26.99 17.26 6.58
N LYS A 335 28.16 16.92 7.12
CA LYS A 335 29.06 17.84 7.85
C LYS A 335 29.63 18.92 6.94
N ARG A 336 30.08 18.57 5.74
CA ARG A 336 30.59 19.51 4.73
C ARG A 336 29.53 20.54 4.35
N LEU A 337 28.32 20.09 3.99
CA LEU A 337 27.22 20.97 3.61
C LEU A 337 26.84 21.92 4.74
N VAL A 338 26.75 21.41 5.97
CA VAL A 338 26.48 22.26 7.13
C VAL A 338 27.60 23.27 7.34
N LYS A 339 28.86 22.86 7.36
CA LYS A 339 30.02 23.76 7.53
C LYS A 339 30.05 24.89 6.49
N GLU A 340 29.91 24.55 5.20
CA GLU A 340 30.03 25.50 4.10
C GLU A 340 28.91 26.55 4.11
N HIS A 341 27.67 26.14 4.37
CA HIS A 341 26.52 27.05 4.31
C HIS A 341 26.20 27.73 5.63
N PHE A 342 26.63 27.18 6.76
CA PHE A 342 26.42 27.80 8.07
C PHE A 342 27.13 29.16 8.18
N LYS A 343 28.36 29.27 7.66
CA LYS A 343 29.11 30.55 7.63
C LYS A 343 28.36 31.65 6.88
N ARG A 344 27.74 31.29 5.75
CA ARG A 344 26.96 32.24 4.93
C ARG A 344 25.74 32.77 5.67
N LEU A 345 25.07 31.93 6.46
CA LEU A 345 23.81 32.28 7.13
C LEU A 345 24.03 32.97 8.49
N SER A 346 24.98 32.50 9.29
CA SER A 346 25.20 33.00 10.65
C SER A 346 26.31 34.06 10.74
N GLY A 347 27.16 34.18 9.72
CA GLY A 347 28.40 34.97 9.79
C GLY A 347 29.53 34.31 10.59
N ASN A 348 29.25 33.22 11.32
CA ASN A 348 30.19 32.47 12.15
C ASN A 348 30.59 31.15 11.49
N GLU A 349 31.84 30.72 11.70
CA GLU A 349 32.29 29.40 11.25
C GLU A 349 31.99 28.32 12.28
N LEU A 350 31.45 27.19 11.83
CA LEU A 350 31.47 25.95 12.61
C LEU A 350 32.84 25.29 12.41
N PRO A 351 33.59 25.00 13.50
CA PRO A 351 34.94 24.43 13.41
C PRO A 351 34.94 22.92 13.09
N ILE A 352 34.01 22.47 12.24
CA ILE A 352 33.90 21.08 11.80
C ILE A 352 35.12 20.75 10.93
N ARG A 353 35.85 19.71 11.32
CA ARG A 353 36.98 19.16 10.56
C ARG A 353 36.77 17.67 10.44
N SER A 354 36.69 17.21 9.19
CA SER A 354 36.53 15.80 8.89
C SER A 354 37.20 15.49 7.57
N VAL A 355 37.71 14.28 7.44
CA VAL A 355 38.24 13.72 6.18
C VAL A 355 37.68 12.32 5.99
N GLN A 356 37.53 11.92 4.74
CA GLN A 356 37.21 10.53 4.40
C GLN A 356 38.47 9.77 4.00
N ILE A 357 38.52 8.50 4.40
CA ILE A 357 39.57 7.55 4.00
C ILE A 357 38.88 6.35 3.34
N ASN A 358 39.32 6.03 2.13
CA ASN A 358 38.91 4.86 1.35
C ASN A 358 40.14 4.15 0.75
N GLU A 359 39.91 3.10 -0.04
CA GLU A 359 40.99 2.31 -0.66
C GLU A 359 41.92 3.12 -1.58
N THR A 360 41.41 4.21 -2.18
CA THR A 360 42.19 5.06 -3.10
C THR A 360 42.90 6.22 -2.40
N THR A 361 42.75 6.37 -1.08
CA THR A 361 43.30 7.51 -0.34
C THR A 361 44.78 7.31 -0.03
N ASP A 362 45.65 8.22 -0.49
CA ASP A 362 47.04 8.30 -0.03
C ASP A 362 47.10 9.03 1.32
N LEU A 363 47.50 8.32 2.36
CA LEU A 363 47.57 8.85 3.73
C LEU A 363 48.64 9.93 3.89
N ASN A 364 49.72 9.92 3.10
CA ASN A 364 50.77 10.94 3.19
C ASN A 364 50.26 12.26 2.60
N GLU A 365 49.66 12.20 1.39
CA GLU A 365 49.05 13.37 0.76
C GLU A 365 47.93 13.95 1.63
N LEU A 366 47.16 13.09 2.29
CA LEU A 366 46.08 13.51 3.19
C LEU A 366 46.62 14.33 4.37
N VAL A 367 47.73 13.92 4.99
CA VAL A 367 48.35 14.66 6.10
C VAL A 367 48.96 15.98 5.63
N GLU A 368 49.56 16.02 4.44
CA GLU A 368 50.09 17.27 3.87
C GLU A 368 48.96 18.29 3.62
N LYS A 369 47.82 17.82 3.12
CA LYS A 369 46.63 18.66 2.88
C LYS A 369 45.95 19.09 4.17
N GLU A 370 45.93 18.23 5.18
CA GLU A 370 45.21 18.44 6.44
C GLU A 370 46.15 18.26 7.66
N PRO A 371 47.04 19.24 7.93
CA PRO A 371 48.10 19.10 8.95
C PRO A 371 47.61 18.81 10.37
N TRP A 372 46.36 19.19 10.68
CA TRP A 372 45.75 18.96 11.99
C TRP A 372 45.63 17.47 12.36
N LEU A 373 45.64 16.59 11.36
CA LEU A 373 45.65 15.14 11.57
C LEU A 373 46.87 14.69 12.40
N SER A 374 48.01 15.37 12.28
CA SER A 374 49.23 15.01 13.00
C SER A 374 49.38 15.70 14.36
N SER A 375 48.66 16.80 14.61
CA SER A 375 48.83 17.61 15.82
C SER A 375 47.81 17.32 16.91
N GLU A 376 46.71 16.63 16.58
CA GLU A 376 45.57 16.45 17.47
C GLU A 376 45.26 14.97 17.70
N LYS A 377 44.53 14.68 18.78
CA LYS A 377 43.92 13.37 18.97
C LYS A 377 42.68 13.25 18.09
N LEU A 378 42.44 12.05 17.59
CA LEU A 378 41.48 11.77 16.53
C LEU A 378 40.43 10.74 16.95
N VAL A 379 39.33 10.75 16.22
CA VAL A 379 38.27 9.74 16.19
C VAL A 379 38.21 9.17 14.79
N VAL A 380 38.08 7.85 14.67
CA VAL A 380 37.86 7.17 13.40
C VAL A 380 36.67 6.24 13.51
N LYS A 381 35.79 6.29 12.51
CA LYS A 381 34.57 5.47 12.43
C LYS A 381 34.17 5.19 10.98
N PRO A 382 33.54 4.05 10.66
CA PRO A 382 32.97 3.80 9.34
C PRO A 382 31.91 4.84 8.96
N ASP A 383 31.92 5.25 7.70
CA ASP A 383 30.99 6.23 7.11
C ASP A 383 30.21 5.59 5.95
N MET A 384 29.32 4.66 6.31
CA MET A 384 28.64 3.76 5.38
C MET A 384 27.15 3.57 5.70
N LEU A 385 26.49 4.63 6.18
CA LEU A 385 25.04 4.69 6.39
C LEU A 385 24.43 3.69 7.39
N PHE A 386 25.22 3.09 8.30
CA PHE A 386 24.69 2.27 9.39
C PHE A 386 24.96 2.91 10.76
N GLY A 387 23.99 2.77 11.66
CA GLY A 387 24.05 3.29 13.03
C GLY A 387 24.76 2.34 14.01
N LYS A 388 24.72 2.67 15.30
CA LYS A 388 25.23 1.84 16.42
C LYS A 388 26.73 1.47 16.33
N ARG A 389 27.51 2.22 15.56
CA ARG A 389 28.96 2.03 15.36
C ARG A 389 29.74 1.89 16.68
N GLY A 390 29.40 2.72 17.67
CA GLY A 390 30.03 2.67 19.00
C GLY A 390 29.76 1.35 19.75
N LYS A 391 28.50 0.86 19.73
CA LYS A 391 28.12 -0.41 20.37
C LYS A 391 28.73 -1.63 19.66
N SER A 392 29.08 -1.50 18.37
CA SER A 392 29.70 -2.56 17.58
C SER A 392 31.24 -2.55 17.62
N GLY A 393 31.88 -1.70 18.45
CA GLY A 393 33.34 -1.61 18.52
C GLY A 393 34.00 -1.08 17.24
N LEU A 394 33.24 -0.40 16.38
CA LEU A 394 33.71 0.17 15.12
C LEU A 394 34.09 1.65 15.23
N VAL A 395 34.08 2.21 16.43
CA VAL A 395 34.54 3.59 16.70
C VAL A 395 35.78 3.50 17.58
N ALA A 396 36.87 4.11 17.15
CA ALA A 396 38.05 4.30 17.98
C ALA A 396 38.23 5.78 18.31
N LEU A 397 38.53 6.06 19.57
CA LEU A 397 38.62 7.40 20.15
C LEU A 397 40.03 7.67 20.66
N LYS A 398 40.42 8.95 20.70
CA LYS A 398 41.69 9.44 21.27
C LYS A 398 42.94 8.85 20.60
N LEU A 399 42.87 8.53 19.32
CA LEU A 399 43.99 7.99 18.56
C LEU A 399 44.91 9.10 18.04
N ASP A 400 46.19 8.80 17.82
CA ASP A 400 47.02 9.58 16.90
C ASP A 400 46.84 9.11 15.44
N PHE A 401 47.42 9.83 14.48
CA PHE A 401 47.27 9.50 13.07
C PHE A 401 47.84 8.13 12.69
N ALA A 402 48.93 7.68 13.33
CA ALA A 402 49.54 6.37 13.06
C ALA A 402 48.65 5.22 13.56
N GLU A 403 48.02 5.41 14.71
CA GLU A 403 47.00 4.51 15.27
C GLU A 403 45.74 4.49 14.38
N VAL A 404 45.29 5.64 13.86
CA VAL A 404 44.19 5.71 12.89
C VAL A 404 44.53 4.94 11.61
N ALA A 405 45.72 5.14 11.05
CA ALA A 405 46.16 4.43 9.85
C ALA A 405 46.19 2.91 10.06
N THR A 406 46.63 2.46 11.24
CA THR A 406 46.60 1.05 11.63
C THR A 406 45.17 0.53 11.75
N PHE A 407 44.29 1.27 12.45
CA PHE A 407 42.89 0.92 12.64
C PHE A 407 42.15 0.74 11.30
N VAL A 408 42.36 1.67 10.36
CA VAL A 408 41.77 1.63 9.02
C VAL A 408 42.33 0.44 8.23
N LYS A 409 43.65 0.26 8.19
CA LYS A 409 44.29 -0.83 7.44
C LYS A 409 43.82 -2.21 7.89
N GLU A 410 43.59 -2.40 9.19
CA GLU A 410 43.12 -3.67 9.74
C GLU A 410 41.66 -3.99 9.38
N ARG A 411 40.85 -2.98 9.04
CA ARG A 411 39.38 -3.12 8.88
C ARG A 411 38.88 -2.86 7.47
N LEU A 412 39.60 -2.07 6.67
CA LEU A 412 39.24 -1.78 5.29
C LEU A 412 39.21 -3.10 4.49
N GLY A 413 38.10 -3.34 3.79
CA GLY A 413 37.83 -4.56 3.05
C GLY A 413 37.27 -5.72 3.88
N ASN A 414 37.34 -5.67 5.23
CA ASN A 414 36.79 -6.74 6.06
C ASN A 414 35.26 -6.70 6.05
N GLU A 415 34.64 -7.88 5.94
CA GLU A 415 33.21 -8.01 6.07
C GLU A 415 32.75 -7.84 7.52
N VAL A 416 31.72 -7.03 7.71
CA VAL A 416 31.02 -6.89 8.98
C VAL A 416 29.52 -7.11 8.79
N GLU A 417 28.87 -7.60 9.83
CA GLU A 417 27.42 -7.80 9.85
C GLU A 417 26.77 -6.75 10.76
N MET A 418 25.91 -5.92 10.17
CA MET A 418 25.20 -4.85 10.87
C MET A 418 23.72 -4.96 10.55
N SER A 419 22.88 -5.12 11.58
CA SER A 419 21.41 -5.18 11.45
C SER A 419 20.91 -6.23 10.45
N GLY A 420 21.56 -7.39 10.37
CA GLY A 420 21.22 -8.48 9.45
C GLY A 420 21.73 -8.31 8.01
N CYS A 421 22.48 -7.24 7.73
CA CYS A 421 23.16 -7.02 6.45
C CYS A 421 24.66 -7.28 6.61
N LYS A 422 25.26 -8.03 5.68
CA LYS A 422 26.70 -8.29 5.65
C LYS A 422 27.35 -7.55 4.49
N GLY A 423 28.49 -6.90 4.72
CA GLY A 423 29.24 -6.22 3.65
C GLY A 423 30.63 -5.75 4.09
N PRO A 424 31.53 -5.47 3.14
CA PRO A 424 32.87 -4.98 3.44
C PRO A 424 32.86 -3.52 3.92
N ILE A 425 33.77 -3.17 4.83
CA ILE A 425 34.03 -1.78 5.18
C ILE A 425 34.88 -1.11 4.10
N THR A 426 34.35 -0.10 3.41
CA THR A 426 35.03 0.56 2.29
C THR A 426 35.37 2.03 2.53
N THR A 427 34.80 2.64 3.57
CA THR A 427 34.97 4.08 3.82
C THR A 427 34.92 4.39 5.31
N PHE A 428 35.86 5.22 5.75
CA PHE A 428 35.95 5.77 7.10
C PHE A 428 35.84 7.29 7.05
N ILE A 429 35.37 7.88 8.15
CA ILE A 429 35.49 9.30 8.46
C ILE A 429 36.43 9.46 9.66
N VAL A 430 37.35 10.43 9.57
CA VAL A 430 38.30 10.79 10.63
C VAL A 430 38.08 12.23 11.03
N GLU A 431 38.03 12.48 12.34
CA GLU A 431 37.66 13.77 12.93
C GLU A 431 38.51 14.04 14.18
N PRO A 432 38.70 15.31 14.61
CA PRO A 432 39.29 15.60 15.89
C PRO A 432 38.51 14.99 17.05
N PHE A 433 39.22 14.44 18.03
CA PHE A 433 38.65 14.07 19.31
C PHE A 433 38.34 15.32 20.12
N VAL A 434 37.05 15.51 20.40
CA VAL A 434 36.56 16.63 21.22
C VAL A 434 36.29 16.12 22.64
N PRO A 435 37.06 16.53 23.67
CA PRO A 435 36.70 16.25 25.06
C PRO A 435 35.44 17.03 25.45
N HIS A 436 34.43 16.34 25.95
CA HIS A 436 33.15 16.95 26.35
C HIS A 436 32.48 16.14 27.46
N ASN A 437 31.56 16.79 28.18
CA ASN A 437 30.73 16.17 29.22
C ASN A 437 29.23 16.23 28.90
N GLU A 438 28.84 17.10 27.97
CA GLU A 438 27.44 17.34 27.59
C GLU A 438 27.22 16.93 26.14
N GLU A 439 26.11 16.26 25.89
CA GLU A 439 25.68 15.78 24.58
C GLU A 439 24.22 16.20 24.37
N TYR A 440 23.97 16.86 23.25
CA TYR A 440 22.68 17.36 22.83
C TYR A 440 22.20 16.60 21.60
N TYR A 441 20.88 16.57 21.42
CA TYR A 441 20.22 15.95 20.28
C TYR A 441 19.44 17.02 19.50
N LEU A 442 19.59 17.02 18.17
CA LEU A 442 18.80 17.84 17.25
C LEU A 442 18.36 16.98 16.06
N ASN A 443 17.09 17.04 15.70
CA ASN A 443 16.56 16.39 14.52
C ASN A 443 15.56 17.29 13.78
N VAL A 444 15.65 17.34 12.47
CA VAL A 444 14.72 18.02 11.57
C VAL A 444 14.24 17.04 10.50
N VAL A 445 12.93 16.85 10.40
CA VAL A 445 12.31 15.92 9.45
C VAL A 445 11.28 16.64 8.61
N SER A 446 11.28 16.38 7.30
CA SER A 446 10.26 16.88 6.37
C SER A 446 9.04 15.95 6.34
N ASP A 447 7.88 16.53 6.64
CA ASP A 447 6.58 15.89 6.61
C ASP A 447 5.71 16.47 5.49
N ARG A 448 4.56 15.82 5.21
CA ARG A 448 3.66 16.26 4.13
C ARG A 448 3.14 17.70 4.30
N LEU A 449 2.93 18.16 5.53
CA LEU A 449 2.32 19.46 5.84
C LEU A 449 3.31 20.48 6.43
N GLY A 450 4.59 20.14 6.51
CA GLY A 450 5.58 21.00 7.16
C GLY A 450 6.84 20.26 7.54
N CYS A 451 7.50 20.72 8.61
CA CYS A 451 8.67 20.06 9.17
C CYS A 451 8.48 19.86 10.67
N THR A 452 9.04 18.78 11.19
CA THR A 452 9.09 18.49 12.62
C THR A 452 10.52 18.72 13.11
N ILE A 453 10.68 19.52 14.17
CA ILE A 453 11.97 19.83 14.78
C ILE A 453 11.95 19.28 16.21
N SER A 454 12.93 18.45 16.53
CA SER A 454 13.07 17.83 17.86
C SER A 454 14.43 18.18 18.48
N PHE A 455 14.43 18.45 19.78
CA PHE A 455 15.62 18.83 20.55
C PHE A 455 15.61 18.17 21.94
N SER A 456 16.78 17.76 22.43
CA SER A 456 16.97 17.26 23.80
C SER A 456 18.34 17.65 24.36
N GLU A 457 18.37 17.88 25.68
CA GLU A 457 19.60 18.08 26.49
C GLU A 457 20.28 16.75 26.86
N CYS A 458 19.64 15.62 26.56
CA CYS A 458 20.17 14.28 26.81
C CYS A 458 20.37 13.54 25.49
N GLY A 459 21.32 14.00 24.67
CA GLY A 459 21.73 13.33 23.44
C GLY A 459 22.60 12.10 23.68
N GLY A 460 23.16 11.56 22.60
CA GLY A 460 24.17 10.51 22.66
C GLY A 460 23.66 9.10 22.42
N ILE A 461 24.45 8.13 22.87
CA ILE A 461 24.24 6.69 22.66
C ILE A 461 22.94 6.20 23.35
N ASP A 462 22.50 6.89 24.40
CA ASP A 462 21.38 6.51 25.26
C ASP A 462 20.15 7.43 25.11
N ILE A 463 20.05 8.17 23.98
CA ILE A 463 18.89 9.02 23.67
C ILE A 463 17.57 8.22 23.67
N GLU A 464 17.60 6.96 23.24
CA GLU A 464 16.43 6.08 23.15
C GLU A 464 15.79 5.82 24.52
N GLU A 465 16.61 5.80 25.57
CA GLU A 465 16.17 5.62 26.96
C GLU A 465 15.65 6.93 27.58
N ASN A 466 15.91 8.07 26.93
CA ASN A 466 15.58 9.42 27.38
C ASN A 466 14.58 10.12 26.44
N TRP A 467 13.78 9.36 25.70
CA TRP A 467 12.85 9.92 24.70
C TRP A 467 11.77 10.84 25.31
N ASP A 468 11.43 10.63 26.58
CA ASP A 468 10.52 11.48 27.35
C ASP A 468 11.05 12.91 27.53
N LYS A 469 12.36 13.11 27.40
CA LYS A 469 13.02 14.43 27.48
C LYS A 469 13.12 15.14 26.14
N VAL A 470 12.78 14.47 25.04
CA VAL A 470 12.80 15.06 23.70
C VAL A 470 11.61 15.99 23.54
N LYS A 471 11.90 17.24 23.21
CA LYS A 471 10.89 18.25 22.91
C LYS A 471 10.74 18.38 21.41
N THR A 472 9.50 18.46 20.95
CA THR A 472 9.20 18.50 19.52
C THR A 472 8.23 19.63 19.21
N ILE A 473 8.50 20.34 18.13
CA ILE A 473 7.60 21.32 17.51
C ILE A 473 7.32 20.92 16.07
N SER A 474 6.13 21.24 15.58
CA SER A 474 5.75 21.08 14.17
C SER A 474 5.56 22.45 13.54
N LEU A 475 6.29 22.70 12.45
CA LEU A 475 6.27 23.95 11.71
C LEU A 475 5.56 23.74 10.35
N PRO A 476 4.39 24.36 10.12
CA PRO A 476 3.67 24.24 8.86
C PRO A 476 4.45 24.81 7.67
N THR A 477 4.23 24.24 6.48
CA THR A 477 4.82 24.71 5.22
C THR A 477 4.59 26.21 5.00
N GLY A 478 5.65 26.92 4.59
CA GLY A 478 5.61 28.37 4.33
C GLY A 478 5.78 29.25 5.57
N THR A 479 5.95 28.66 6.75
CA THR A 479 6.21 29.38 8.00
C THR A 479 7.71 29.41 8.29
N SER A 480 8.23 30.55 8.74
CA SER A 480 9.61 30.68 9.22
C SER A 480 9.72 30.33 10.70
N LEU A 481 10.86 29.77 11.12
CA LEU A 481 11.11 29.45 12.53
C LEU A 481 11.48 30.71 13.32
N THR A 482 10.53 31.28 14.06
CA THR A 482 10.75 32.46 14.92
C THR A 482 11.19 32.06 16.33
N SER A 483 11.69 33.03 17.12
CA SER A 483 11.98 32.81 18.55
C SER A 483 10.77 32.30 19.34
N GLU A 484 9.57 32.82 19.06
CA GLU A 484 8.35 32.40 19.74
C GLU A 484 8.03 30.91 19.48
N ILE A 485 8.25 30.45 18.25
CA ILE A 485 7.96 29.07 17.84
C ILE A 485 9.04 28.11 18.37
N SER A 486 10.31 28.53 18.41
CA SER A 486 11.43 27.72 18.90
C SER A 486 11.59 27.73 20.43
N ALA A 487 10.98 28.70 21.13
CA ALA A 487 11.08 28.85 22.58
C ALA A 487 10.80 27.56 23.38
N PRO A 488 9.81 26.70 23.04
CA PRO A 488 9.57 25.45 23.76
C PRO A 488 10.77 24.49 23.74
N LEU A 489 11.52 24.44 22.64
CA LEU A 489 12.68 23.57 22.49
C LEU A 489 13.76 23.93 23.51
N VAL A 490 14.08 25.23 23.60
CA VAL A 490 15.19 25.77 24.39
C VAL A 490 14.79 26.25 25.79
N ALA A 491 13.54 26.00 26.22
CA ALA A 491 12.98 26.59 27.44
C ALA A 491 13.71 26.21 28.75
N THR A 492 14.33 25.02 28.80
CA THR A 492 14.98 24.45 29.99
C THR A 492 16.49 24.65 30.00
N LEU A 493 17.06 25.18 28.92
CA LEU A 493 18.50 25.41 28.83
C LEU A 493 18.96 26.53 29.78
N PRO A 494 20.18 26.43 30.33
CA PRO A 494 20.85 27.52 31.02
C PRO A 494 20.91 28.80 30.18
N LEU A 495 20.78 29.96 30.84
CA LEU A 495 20.70 31.27 30.17
C LEU A 495 21.96 31.59 29.34
N GLU A 496 23.10 31.03 29.73
CA GLU A 496 24.41 31.24 29.12
C GLU A 496 24.51 30.62 27.72
N ILE A 497 23.85 29.47 27.50
CA ILE A 497 23.93 28.71 26.23
C ILE A 497 22.63 28.77 25.41
N LYS A 498 21.53 29.18 26.05
CA LYS A 498 20.20 29.20 25.43
C LYS A 498 20.16 29.99 24.13
N ALA A 499 20.73 31.19 24.11
CA ALA A 499 20.71 32.06 22.94
C ALA A 499 21.51 31.45 21.77
N GLU A 500 22.67 30.86 22.08
CA GLU A 500 23.53 30.22 21.08
C GLU A 500 22.87 28.98 20.46
N ILE A 501 22.26 28.12 21.28
CA ILE A 501 21.53 26.93 20.80
C ILE A 501 20.27 27.32 20.02
N GLU A 502 19.52 28.34 20.46
CA GLU A 502 18.35 28.82 19.73
C GLU A 502 18.72 29.34 18.33
N GLU A 503 19.80 30.12 18.24
CA GLU A 503 20.29 30.62 16.95
C GLU A 503 20.81 29.48 16.06
N PHE A 504 21.53 28.52 16.64
CA PHE A 504 21.98 27.33 15.93
C PHE A 504 20.82 26.54 15.33
N ILE A 505 19.76 26.27 16.10
CA ILE A 505 18.57 25.55 15.61
C ILE A 505 17.92 26.30 14.44
N LYS A 506 17.82 27.63 14.50
CA LYS A 506 17.27 28.46 13.41
C LYS A 506 18.11 28.38 12.15
N VAL A 507 19.43 28.55 12.26
CA VAL A 507 20.34 28.48 11.11
C VAL A 507 20.31 27.09 10.49
N ILE A 508 20.33 26.02 11.30
CA ILE A 508 20.20 24.65 10.81
C ILE A 508 18.86 24.43 10.11
N PHE A 509 17.75 24.96 10.63
CA PHE A 509 16.46 24.85 9.97
C PHE A 509 16.41 25.61 8.64
N THR A 510 16.98 26.82 8.55
CA THR A 510 17.09 27.56 7.29
C THR A 510 17.95 26.81 6.28
N LEU A 511 19.07 26.23 6.72
CA LEU A 511 19.94 25.42 5.88
C LEU A 511 19.23 24.16 5.37
N PHE A 512 18.50 23.47 6.25
CA PHE A 512 17.67 22.31 5.92
C PHE A 512 16.73 22.63 4.75
N GLN A 513 16.05 23.77 4.81
CA GLN A 513 15.16 24.22 3.73
C GLN A 513 15.93 24.64 2.46
N GLU A 514 17.00 25.42 2.59
CA GLU A 514 17.75 25.96 1.44
C GLU A 514 18.51 24.92 0.63
N LEU A 515 18.89 23.82 1.27
CA LEU A 515 19.61 22.70 0.65
C LEU A 515 18.71 21.51 0.33
N ASP A 516 17.39 21.63 0.55
CA ASP A 516 16.42 20.55 0.32
C ASP A 516 16.80 19.24 1.03
N PHE A 517 17.17 19.36 2.31
CA PHE A 517 17.17 18.21 3.20
C PHE A 517 15.73 17.73 3.43
N THR A 518 15.59 16.43 3.56
CA THR A 518 14.34 15.77 3.95
C THR A 518 14.45 15.15 5.35
N PHE A 519 15.67 14.91 5.80
CA PHE A 519 16.01 14.48 7.16
C PHE A 519 17.41 15.00 7.51
N LEU A 520 17.56 15.50 8.75
CA LEU A 520 18.85 15.90 9.30
C LEU A 520 18.85 15.63 10.81
N GLU A 521 19.72 14.76 11.26
CA GLU A 521 19.90 14.39 12.67
C GLU A 521 21.34 14.68 13.09
N MET A 522 21.49 15.29 14.27
CA MET A 522 22.76 15.47 14.97
C MET A 522 22.65 14.77 16.33
N ASN A 523 23.26 13.59 16.45
CA ASN A 523 23.16 12.77 17.65
C ASN A 523 24.47 12.03 18.00
N PRO A 524 25.37 12.63 18.79
CA PRO A 524 25.21 13.90 19.50
C PRO A 524 25.83 15.10 18.76
N PHE A 525 25.47 16.30 19.21
CA PHE A 525 26.33 17.47 19.13
C PHE A 525 26.69 17.96 20.53
N THR A 526 27.80 18.66 20.68
CA THR A 526 28.30 19.16 21.96
C THR A 526 28.59 20.66 21.88
N LEU A 527 29.10 21.29 22.95
CA LEU A 527 29.55 22.67 22.96
C LEU A 527 31.08 22.73 23.13
N VAL A 528 31.76 23.42 22.22
CA VAL A 528 33.20 23.72 22.29
C VAL A 528 33.35 25.24 22.38
N ASP A 529 33.95 25.72 23.47
CA ASP A 529 34.04 27.16 23.77
C ASP A 529 32.68 27.88 23.70
N GLY A 530 31.63 27.21 24.19
CA GLY A 530 30.26 27.71 24.17
C GLY A 530 29.54 27.59 22.83
N LYS A 531 30.19 27.08 21.77
CA LYS A 531 29.62 26.98 20.42
C LYS A 531 29.25 25.55 20.04
N PRO A 532 28.13 25.33 19.33
CA PRO A 532 27.74 24.00 18.85
C PRO A 532 28.77 23.32 17.96
N TYR A 533 29.02 22.04 18.25
CA TYR A 533 29.93 21.17 17.52
C TYR A 533 29.27 19.81 17.26
N PRO A 534 28.85 19.50 16.01
CA PRO A 534 28.27 18.20 15.67
C PRO A 534 29.29 17.06 15.73
N LEU A 535 29.09 16.08 16.62
CA LEU A 535 29.97 14.91 16.76
C LEU A 535 29.53 13.76 15.85
N ASP A 536 28.22 13.58 15.68
CA ASP A 536 27.63 12.66 14.71
C ASP A 536 26.54 13.37 13.90
N MET A 537 26.43 13.02 12.63
CA MET A 537 25.41 13.56 11.74
C MET A 537 24.85 12.50 10.80
N ARG A 538 23.55 12.58 10.54
CA ARG A 538 22.89 11.83 9.47
C ARG A 538 22.05 12.78 8.64
N GLY A 539 22.18 12.68 7.32
CA GLY A 539 21.47 13.53 6.38
C GLY A 539 20.78 12.73 5.29
N GLU A 540 19.62 13.22 4.86
CA GLU A 540 18.95 12.80 3.63
C GLU A 540 18.56 14.03 2.81
N LEU A 541 18.82 14.00 1.52
CA LEU A 541 18.47 15.07 0.57
C LEU A 541 17.35 14.63 -0.37
N ASP A 542 16.61 15.59 -0.89
CA ASP A 542 15.73 15.41 -2.04
C ASP A 542 16.56 15.33 -3.33
N ASP A 543 16.96 14.15 -3.79
CA ASP A 543 17.81 13.99 -4.98
C ASP A 543 17.21 14.60 -6.26
N THR A 544 15.89 14.79 -6.32
CA THR A 544 15.24 15.48 -7.44
C THR A 544 15.49 16.98 -7.43
N ALA A 545 15.94 17.56 -6.31
CA ALA A 545 16.38 18.95 -6.18
C ALA A 545 17.80 19.20 -6.74
N THR A 546 18.50 18.18 -7.24
CA THR A 546 19.87 18.33 -7.79
C THR A 546 19.95 19.45 -8.83
N PHE A 547 18.97 19.57 -9.73
CA PHE A 547 19.00 20.58 -10.80
C PHE A 547 19.02 22.03 -10.28
N LYS A 548 18.47 22.31 -9.09
CA LYS A 548 18.48 23.64 -8.46
C LYS A 548 19.62 23.81 -7.46
N ASN A 549 20.08 22.73 -6.83
CA ASN A 549 21.08 22.77 -5.78
C ASN A 549 22.48 22.33 -6.19
N PHE A 550 22.73 21.96 -7.45
CA PHE A 550 24.05 21.46 -7.89
C PHE A 550 25.22 22.37 -7.49
N LYS A 551 25.06 23.69 -7.52
CA LYS A 551 26.10 24.64 -7.07
C LYS A 551 26.28 24.66 -5.54
N LYS A 552 25.20 24.44 -4.80
CA LYS A 552 25.21 24.46 -3.33
C LYS A 552 25.71 23.13 -2.76
N TRP A 553 25.37 22.02 -3.41
CA TRP A 553 25.78 20.68 -2.98
C TRP A 553 27.20 20.34 -3.43
N GLY A 554 27.63 20.89 -4.57
CA GLY A 554 28.86 20.48 -5.21
C GLY A 554 28.76 19.04 -5.70
N GLU A 555 29.89 18.34 -5.71
CA GLU A 555 29.90 16.90 -5.96
C GLU A 555 29.36 16.18 -4.72
N ILE A 556 28.28 15.44 -4.87
CA ILE A 556 27.69 14.65 -3.80
C ILE A 556 27.46 13.22 -4.27
N GLU A 557 27.88 12.27 -3.45
CA GLU A 557 27.64 10.85 -3.68
C GLU A 557 26.38 10.44 -2.91
N PHE A 558 25.49 9.69 -3.56
CA PHE A 558 24.38 9.02 -2.91
C PHE A 558 24.71 7.53 -2.73
N PRO A 559 25.36 7.15 -1.62
CA PRO A 559 25.76 5.77 -1.41
C PRO A 559 24.55 4.83 -1.28
N LEU A 560 24.76 3.58 -1.67
CA LEU A 560 23.79 2.52 -1.45
C LEU A 560 23.67 2.17 0.04
N PRO A 561 22.52 1.59 0.46
CA PRO A 561 22.42 1.00 1.80
C PRO A 561 23.52 -0.03 2.05
N PHE A 562 24.02 -0.07 3.27
CA PHE A 562 25.05 -1.02 3.68
C PHE A 562 24.64 -2.48 3.38
N GLY A 563 25.60 -3.27 2.91
CA GLY A 563 25.41 -4.67 2.49
C GLY A 563 25.00 -4.84 1.03
N ARG A 564 24.70 -3.75 0.32
CA ARG A 564 24.46 -3.79 -1.13
C ARG A 564 25.63 -3.20 -1.90
N VAL A 565 26.18 -3.99 -2.82
CA VAL A 565 27.13 -3.54 -3.83
C VAL A 565 26.46 -3.67 -5.19
N MET A 566 26.47 -2.60 -5.99
CA MET A 566 26.01 -2.70 -7.37
C MET A 566 26.96 -3.61 -8.16
N SER A 567 26.39 -4.62 -8.80
CA SER A 567 27.08 -5.36 -9.85
C SER A 567 27.43 -4.44 -11.03
N PRO A 568 28.45 -4.79 -11.86
CA PRO A 568 28.77 -4.02 -13.07
C PRO A 568 27.56 -3.79 -13.98
N THR A 569 26.65 -4.76 -14.03
CA THR A 569 25.39 -4.68 -14.78
C THR A 569 24.39 -3.69 -14.18
N GLU A 570 24.25 -3.62 -12.86
CA GLU A 570 23.40 -2.63 -12.20
C GLU A 570 23.97 -1.21 -12.38
N SER A 571 25.29 -1.03 -12.24
CA SER A 571 25.95 0.26 -12.45
C SER A 571 25.77 0.77 -13.88
N PHE A 572 25.84 -0.11 -14.88
CA PHE A 572 25.60 0.26 -16.27
C PHE A 572 24.16 0.75 -16.50
N ILE A 573 23.16 0.04 -15.99
CA ILE A 573 21.75 0.48 -16.09
C ILE A 573 21.51 1.77 -15.32
N HIS A 574 22.12 1.92 -14.15
CA HIS A 574 22.03 3.15 -13.37
C HIS A 574 22.57 4.35 -14.14
N GLY A 575 23.72 4.21 -14.81
CA GLY A 575 24.27 5.28 -15.66
C GLY A 575 23.46 5.57 -16.93
N LEU A 576 22.64 4.63 -17.42
CA LEU A 576 21.65 4.90 -18.48
C LEU A 576 20.46 5.70 -17.95
N ASP A 577 19.95 5.33 -16.77
CA ASP A 577 18.83 5.98 -16.08
C ASP A 577 19.11 7.46 -15.81
N GLU A 578 20.33 7.81 -15.36
CA GLU A 578 20.74 9.20 -15.12
C GLU A 578 20.78 10.08 -16.39
N LYS A 579 20.89 9.47 -17.57
CA LYS A 579 21.03 10.17 -18.86
C LYS A 579 19.72 10.26 -19.64
N THR A 580 18.63 9.71 -19.10
CA THR A 580 17.32 9.67 -19.77
C THR A 580 16.25 10.34 -18.92
N SER A 581 15.20 10.83 -19.57
CA SER A 581 13.98 11.28 -18.90
C SER A 581 13.01 10.13 -18.58
N ALA A 582 13.28 8.95 -19.15
CA ALA A 582 12.62 7.70 -18.80
C ALA A 582 13.09 7.21 -17.41
N SER A 583 12.54 6.07 -16.96
CA SER A 583 12.99 5.38 -15.76
C SER A 583 13.44 3.99 -16.16
N LEU A 584 14.66 3.61 -15.77
CA LEU A 584 15.28 2.31 -15.99
C LEU A 584 15.85 1.81 -14.66
N LYS A 585 15.23 0.79 -14.06
CA LYS A 585 15.73 0.20 -12.81
C LYS A 585 15.97 -1.28 -13.01
N PHE A 586 17.15 -1.73 -12.59
CA PHE A 586 17.52 -3.13 -12.62
C PHE A 586 18.21 -3.49 -11.29
N THR A 587 17.86 -4.63 -10.72
CA THR A 587 18.47 -5.15 -9.49
C THR A 587 18.49 -6.66 -9.56
N VAL A 588 19.66 -7.25 -9.35
CA VAL A 588 19.79 -8.72 -9.29
C VAL A 588 19.43 -9.16 -7.88
N LEU A 589 18.50 -10.11 -7.77
CA LEU A 589 18.04 -10.67 -6.49
C LEU A 589 18.68 -12.03 -6.25
N ASN A 590 18.60 -12.91 -7.24
CA ASN A 590 19.20 -14.24 -7.22
C ASN A 590 19.82 -14.53 -8.60
N PRO A 591 21.16 -14.48 -8.75
CA PRO A 591 21.82 -14.81 -10.02
C PRO A 591 21.44 -16.21 -10.57
N GLU A 592 21.09 -17.14 -9.68
CA GLU A 592 20.69 -18.51 -10.02
C GLU A 592 19.19 -18.67 -10.27
N GLY A 593 18.39 -17.60 -10.10
CA GLY A 593 16.95 -17.65 -10.29
C GLY A 593 16.56 -18.10 -11.69
N ARG A 594 15.51 -18.92 -11.80
CA ARG A 594 15.00 -19.41 -13.09
C ARG A 594 13.93 -18.53 -13.71
N ILE A 595 13.36 -17.58 -12.96
CA ILE A 595 12.36 -16.62 -13.43
C ILE A 595 12.98 -15.23 -13.51
N TRP A 596 13.09 -14.68 -14.70
CA TRP A 596 13.58 -13.32 -14.94
C TRP A 596 12.46 -12.43 -15.46
N THR A 597 12.51 -11.16 -15.09
CA THR A 597 11.46 -10.20 -15.42
C THR A 597 12.01 -9.02 -16.19
N MET A 598 11.24 -8.54 -17.17
CA MET A 598 11.48 -7.32 -17.92
C MET A 598 10.15 -6.60 -18.08
N VAL A 599 9.74 -5.91 -17.02
CA VAL A 599 8.38 -5.38 -16.88
C VAL A 599 8.34 -3.90 -17.14
N ALA A 600 7.34 -3.42 -17.86
CA ALA A 600 7.19 -2.01 -18.12
C ALA A 600 6.21 -1.30 -17.16
N GLY A 601 6.71 -0.32 -16.42
CA GLY A 601 6.00 0.46 -15.41
C GLY A 601 6.33 0.03 -13.98
N GLY A 602 6.79 0.96 -13.14
CA GLY A 602 7.16 0.68 -11.75
C GLY A 602 6.06 0.06 -10.88
N GLY A 603 4.79 0.45 -11.06
CA GLY A 603 3.69 -0.21 -10.34
C GLY A 603 3.43 -1.64 -10.84
N ALA A 604 3.64 -1.89 -12.14
CA ALA A 604 3.49 -3.23 -12.69
C ALA A 604 4.64 -4.13 -12.24
N SER A 605 5.90 -3.69 -12.30
CA SER A 605 7.05 -4.51 -11.90
C SER A 605 6.93 -5.07 -10.49
N VAL A 606 6.45 -4.26 -9.54
CA VAL A 606 6.14 -4.72 -8.17
C VAL A 606 5.08 -5.81 -8.19
N ILE A 607 3.94 -5.58 -8.86
CA ILE A 607 2.85 -6.57 -8.92
C ILE A 607 3.30 -7.90 -9.59
N TYR A 608 4.18 -7.85 -10.59
CA TYR A 608 4.75 -9.06 -11.20
C TYR A 608 5.64 -9.83 -10.23
N ALA A 609 6.53 -9.13 -9.51
CA ALA A 609 7.38 -9.72 -8.47
C ALA A 609 6.55 -10.31 -7.32
N ASP A 610 5.57 -9.56 -6.81
CA ASP A 610 4.63 -10.00 -5.79
C ASP A 610 3.90 -11.26 -6.23
N THR A 611 3.42 -11.32 -7.48
CA THR A 611 2.73 -12.51 -7.98
C THR A 611 3.64 -13.74 -7.97
N VAL A 612 4.91 -13.61 -8.34
CA VAL A 612 5.87 -14.72 -8.28
C VAL A 612 6.09 -15.15 -6.83
N GLY A 613 6.21 -14.18 -5.91
CA GLY A 613 6.34 -14.43 -4.47
C GLY A 613 5.12 -15.11 -3.85
N ASP A 614 3.91 -14.59 -4.11
CA ASP A 614 2.62 -15.10 -3.63
C ASP A 614 2.34 -16.53 -4.11
N LEU A 615 2.86 -16.89 -5.29
CA LEU A 615 2.77 -18.25 -5.82
C LEU A 615 3.80 -19.20 -5.20
N GLY A 616 4.68 -18.71 -4.31
CA GLY A 616 5.66 -19.49 -3.56
C GLY A 616 7.03 -19.61 -4.23
N TYR A 617 7.33 -18.78 -5.23
CA TYR A 617 8.54 -18.88 -6.06
C TYR A 617 9.45 -17.64 -5.93
N ALA A 618 9.38 -16.92 -4.81
CA ALA A 618 10.24 -15.75 -4.55
C ALA A 618 11.74 -16.08 -4.70
N SER A 619 12.16 -17.26 -4.24
CA SER A 619 13.56 -17.72 -4.34
C SER A 619 14.01 -17.99 -5.78
N GLU A 620 13.08 -18.19 -6.72
CA GLU A 620 13.38 -18.41 -8.14
C GLU A 620 13.45 -17.10 -8.94
N LEU A 621 13.11 -15.97 -8.32
CA LEU A 621 13.10 -14.67 -8.99
C LEU A 621 14.53 -14.14 -9.13
N GLY A 622 15.01 -14.04 -10.36
CA GLY A 622 16.37 -13.63 -10.65
C GLY A 622 16.63 -12.14 -10.43
N ASN A 623 15.63 -11.30 -10.70
CA ASN A 623 15.76 -9.86 -10.65
C ASN A 623 14.47 -9.13 -10.32
N TYR A 624 14.64 -7.89 -9.87
CA TYR A 624 13.63 -6.83 -9.97
C TYR A 624 14.03 -5.89 -11.10
N ALA A 625 13.09 -5.62 -12.01
CA ALA A 625 13.35 -4.83 -13.22
C ALA A 625 12.15 -4.00 -13.63
N GLU A 626 12.38 -2.74 -13.98
CA GLU A 626 11.38 -1.91 -14.63
C GLU A 626 11.97 -0.99 -15.70
N TYR A 627 11.18 -0.75 -16.75
CA TYR A 627 11.39 0.37 -17.67
C TYR A 627 10.08 1.15 -17.88
N SER A 628 10.11 2.47 -17.76
CA SER A 628 8.91 3.31 -17.86
C SER A 628 9.23 4.74 -18.29
N GLY A 629 8.19 5.59 -18.46
CA GLY A 629 8.39 6.97 -18.91
C GLY A 629 8.65 7.13 -20.42
N ALA A 630 8.27 6.14 -21.23
CA ALA A 630 8.47 6.11 -22.68
C ALA A 630 9.95 6.21 -23.13
N PRO A 631 10.80 5.23 -22.75
CA PRO A 631 12.18 5.17 -23.19
C PRO A 631 12.28 4.98 -24.71
N LYS A 632 13.41 5.43 -25.27
CA LYS A 632 13.76 5.26 -26.68
C LYS A 632 14.08 3.80 -27.00
N GLU A 633 13.97 3.44 -28.27
CA GLU A 633 14.29 2.07 -28.73
C GLU A 633 15.70 1.62 -28.34
N ASP A 634 16.70 2.50 -28.49
CA ASP A 634 18.09 2.17 -28.16
C ASP A 634 18.32 1.98 -26.65
N GLU A 635 17.66 2.78 -25.81
CA GLU A 635 17.70 2.63 -24.35
C GLU A 635 17.13 1.26 -23.93
N VAL A 636 15.98 0.88 -24.51
CA VAL A 636 15.37 -0.43 -24.25
C VAL A 636 16.21 -1.58 -24.79
N LEU A 637 16.92 -1.38 -25.91
CA LEU A 637 17.86 -2.37 -26.44
C LEU A 637 19.00 -2.64 -25.45
N GLN A 638 19.68 -1.58 -24.96
CA GLN A 638 20.77 -1.74 -23.99
C GLN A 638 20.26 -2.36 -22.69
N TYR A 639 19.08 -1.93 -22.22
CA TYR A 639 18.43 -2.48 -21.05
C TYR A 639 18.14 -3.98 -21.21
N ALA A 640 17.52 -4.38 -22.32
CA ALA A 640 17.18 -5.77 -22.61
C ALA A 640 18.42 -6.67 -22.73
N ARG A 641 19.52 -6.17 -23.30
CA ARG A 641 20.79 -6.92 -23.36
C ARG A 641 21.29 -7.31 -21.99
N VAL A 642 21.29 -6.38 -21.03
CA VAL A 642 21.71 -6.65 -19.65
C VAL A 642 20.83 -7.70 -19.00
N VAL A 643 19.50 -7.53 -19.07
CA VAL A 643 18.56 -8.49 -18.49
C VAL A 643 18.78 -9.90 -19.07
N ILE A 644 18.93 -10.02 -20.39
CA ILE A 644 19.13 -11.30 -21.07
C ILE A 644 20.50 -11.91 -20.71
N ASP A 645 21.56 -11.10 -20.65
CA ASP A 645 22.89 -11.59 -20.27
C ASP A 645 22.88 -12.13 -18.84
N CYS A 646 22.21 -11.47 -17.90
CA CYS A 646 22.04 -12.00 -16.54
C CYS A 646 21.18 -13.27 -16.53
N ALA A 647 20.04 -13.27 -17.24
CA ALA A 647 19.12 -14.40 -17.30
C ALA A 647 19.69 -15.67 -17.94
N THR A 648 20.78 -15.52 -18.71
CA THR A 648 21.45 -16.61 -19.43
C THR A 648 22.87 -16.87 -18.92
N ALA A 649 23.27 -16.27 -17.80
CA ALA A 649 24.62 -16.38 -17.26
C ALA A 649 25.01 -17.80 -16.83
N ASN A 650 24.04 -18.58 -16.32
CA ASN A 650 24.26 -19.97 -15.91
C ASN A 650 23.36 -20.97 -16.66
N PRO A 651 23.79 -21.53 -17.80
CA PRO A 651 23.05 -22.56 -18.53
C PRO A 651 23.27 -23.94 -17.90
N ASP A 652 22.71 -24.14 -16.71
CA ASP A 652 22.82 -25.35 -15.87
C ASP A 652 21.93 -26.52 -16.32
N GLY A 653 21.39 -26.46 -17.53
CA GLY A 653 20.51 -27.49 -18.10
C GLY A 653 19.06 -27.43 -17.60
N GLN A 654 18.76 -26.61 -16.59
CA GLN A 654 17.41 -26.34 -16.11
C GLN A 654 16.64 -25.44 -17.07
N THR A 655 15.32 -25.53 -17.06
CA THR A 655 14.45 -24.62 -17.81
C THR A 655 14.34 -23.27 -17.10
N ARG A 656 14.34 -22.19 -17.88
CA ARG A 656 14.25 -20.81 -17.39
C ARG A 656 13.12 -20.08 -18.11
N ALA A 657 12.57 -19.07 -17.46
CA ALA A 657 11.50 -18.24 -18.01
C ALA A 657 11.85 -16.75 -17.97
N LEU A 658 11.57 -16.04 -19.07
CA LEU A 658 11.67 -14.58 -19.15
C LEU A 658 10.27 -13.98 -19.32
N VAL A 659 9.84 -13.21 -18.33
CA VAL A 659 8.53 -12.56 -18.27
C VAL A 659 8.64 -11.11 -18.75
N ILE A 660 8.22 -10.86 -19.98
CA ILE A 660 8.19 -9.53 -20.61
C ILE A 660 6.78 -8.95 -20.45
N GLY A 661 6.58 -8.28 -19.32
CA GLY A 661 5.24 -7.92 -18.83
C GLY A 661 4.92 -6.43 -18.80
N GLY A 662 3.70 -6.14 -18.37
CA GLY A 662 3.34 -4.86 -17.76
C GLY A 662 1.88 -4.46 -17.93
N GLY A 663 1.54 -3.31 -17.35
CA GLY A 663 0.22 -2.70 -17.46
C GLY A 663 -0.14 -2.26 -18.89
N ILE A 664 -1.34 -1.72 -19.04
CA ILE A 664 -1.73 -1.03 -20.29
C ILE A 664 -1.09 0.35 -20.26
N ALA A 665 -0.14 0.61 -21.16
CA ALA A 665 0.55 1.89 -21.20
C ALA A 665 -0.38 3.02 -21.65
N ASN A 666 -0.23 4.20 -21.05
CA ASN A 666 -1.00 5.39 -21.44
C ASN A 666 -0.42 6.06 -22.70
N PHE A 667 0.91 6.25 -22.73
CA PHE A 667 1.59 7.03 -23.77
C PHE A 667 2.86 6.36 -24.33
N THR A 668 3.41 5.34 -23.68
CA THR A 668 4.57 4.60 -24.20
C THR A 668 4.20 3.85 -25.47
N ASP A 669 4.96 4.08 -26.55
CA ASP A 669 4.82 3.33 -27.79
C ASP A 669 5.35 1.89 -27.60
N VAL A 670 4.42 0.93 -27.57
CA VAL A 670 4.74 -0.48 -27.37
C VAL A 670 5.50 -1.06 -28.56
N ALA A 671 5.24 -0.60 -29.79
CA ALA A 671 5.94 -1.10 -30.96
C ALA A 671 7.40 -0.63 -30.99
N ALA A 672 7.67 0.62 -30.62
CA ALA A 672 9.02 1.17 -30.55
C ALA A 672 9.85 0.48 -29.46
N THR A 673 9.29 0.34 -28.24
CA THR A 673 9.98 -0.35 -27.15
C THR A 673 10.20 -1.84 -27.46
N PHE A 674 9.23 -2.52 -28.08
CA PHE A 674 9.40 -3.92 -28.47
C PHE A 674 10.44 -4.11 -29.58
N ASN A 675 10.68 -3.14 -30.47
CA ASN A 675 11.77 -3.25 -31.45
C ASN A 675 13.13 -3.42 -30.74
N GLY A 676 13.39 -2.64 -29.68
CA GLY A 676 14.63 -2.74 -28.91
C GLY A 676 14.79 -4.11 -28.25
N ILE A 677 13.71 -4.61 -27.63
CA ILE A 677 13.66 -5.95 -27.04
C ILE A 677 13.90 -7.04 -28.10
N ILE A 678 13.20 -6.97 -29.23
CA ILE A 678 13.31 -7.95 -30.31
C ILE A 678 14.74 -8.02 -30.85
N ARG A 679 15.38 -6.86 -31.04
CA ARG A 679 16.78 -6.79 -31.46
C ARG A 679 17.70 -7.46 -30.44
N ALA A 680 17.54 -7.20 -29.15
CA ALA A 680 18.32 -7.87 -28.10
C ALA A 680 18.11 -9.39 -28.10
N LEU A 681 16.86 -9.86 -28.25
CA LEU A 681 16.54 -11.28 -28.33
C LEU A 681 17.18 -11.96 -29.54
N LYS A 682 17.19 -11.31 -30.71
CA LYS A 682 17.90 -11.80 -31.91
C LYS A 682 19.41 -11.89 -31.69
N GLU A 683 20.02 -10.87 -31.10
CA GLU A 683 21.46 -10.85 -30.81
C GLU A 683 21.91 -11.93 -29.81
N LYS A 684 21.00 -12.36 -28.93
CA LYS A 684 21.27 -13.30 -27.84
C LYS A 684 20.67 -14.69 -28.07
N GLU A 685 20.23 -15.01 -29.29
CA GLU A 685 19.57 -16.28 -29.66
C GLU A 685 20.31 -17.51 -29.11
N THR A 686 21.61 -17.63 -29.38
CA THR A 686 22.41 -18.80 -28.96
C THR A 686 22.41 -18.97 -27.44
N LYS A 687 22.49 -17.86 -26.68
CA LYS A 687 22.46 -17.88 -25.21
C LYS A 687 21.08 -18.27 -24.69
N LEU A 688 20.01 -17.75 -25.29
CA LEU A 688 18.63 -18.08 -24.93
C LEU A 688 18.35 -19.59 -25.13
N LYS A 689 18.82 -20.16 -26.24
CA LYS A 689 18.72 -21.60 -26.52
C LYS A 689 19.52 -22.43 -25.51
N ALA A 690 20.77 -22.05 -25.25
CA ALA A 690 21.63 -22.74 -24.29
C ALA A 690 21.02 -22.74 -22.87
N ALA A 691 20.39 -21.64 -22.47
CA ALA A 691 19.71 -21.50 -21.18
C ALA A 691 18.30 -22.13 -21.13
N ARG A 692 17.85 -22.80 -22.21
CA ARG A 692 16.51 -23.40 -22.34
C ARG A 692 15.39 -22.42 -21.98
N MET A 693 15.55 -21.18 -22.40
CA MET A 693 14.68 -20.07 -22.05
C MET A 693 13.32 -20.17 -22.76
N HIS A 694 12.26 -19.90 -22.01
CA HIS A 694 10.91 -19.68 -22.55
C HIS A 694 10.46 -18.26 -22.23
N ILE A 695 9.94 -17.55 -23.23
CA ILE A 695 9.58 -16.14 -23.09
C ILE A 695 8.07 -16.00 -23.03
N PHE A 696 7.57 -15.31 -22.00
CA PHE A 696 6.15 -15.00 -21.85
C PHE A 696 5.95 -13.51 -21.94
N VAL A 697 5.05 -13.07 -22.83
CA VAL A 697 4.86 -11.66 -23.16
C VAL A 697 3.42 -11.26 -22.91
N ARG A 698 3.21 -10.21 -22.13
CA ARG A 698 1.89 -9.58 -21.96
C ARG A 698 2.02 -8.08 -21.93
N ARG A 699 1.44 -7.39 -22.91
CA ARG A 699 1.48 -5.92 -22.97
C ARG A 699 0.27 -5.29 -23.65
N GLY A 700 -0.06 -4.08 -23.22
CA GLY A 700 -1.06 -3.20 -23.85
C GLY A 700 -0.60 -1.75 -23.91
N GLY A 701 -1.27 -0.92 -24.71
CA GLY A 701 -0.98 0.51 -24.87
C GLY A 701 -0.85 0.95 -26.32
N PRO A 702 -0.38 2.18 -26.61
CA PRO A 702 -0.19 2.65 -27.98
C PRO A 702 0.60 1.68 -28.86
N ASN A 703 0.10 1.37 -30.06
CA ASN A 703 0.73 0.50 -31.06
C ASN A 703 1.02 -0.94 -30.61
N TYR A 704 0.40 -1.42 -29.53
CA TYR A 704 0.68 -2.74 -28.97
C TYR A 704 0.43 -3.88 -29.94
N GLN A 705 -0.59 -3.81 -30.80
CA GLN A 705 -0.89 -4.88 -31.76
C GLN A 705 0.30 -5.13 -32.69
N LYS A 706 0.96 -4.07 -33.16
CA LYS A 706 2.15 -4.16 -34.02
C LYS A 706 3.34 -4.74 -33.25
N GLY A 707 3.55 -4.31 -32.00
CA GLY A 707 4.59 -4.86 -31.14
C GLY A 707 4.40 -6.36 -30.88
N LEU A 708 3.20 -6.77 -30.46
CA LEU A 708 2.87 -8.18 -30.20
C LEU A 708 2.96 -9.04 -31.47
N ALA A 709 2.51 -8.53 -32.62
CA ALA A 709 2.64 -9.27 -33.89
C ALA A 709 4.10 -9.57 -34.24
N LYS A 710 5.00 -8.58 -34.07
CA LYS A 710 6.44 -8.79 -34.28
C LYS A 710 7.05 -9.76 -33.27
N MET A 711 6.60 -9.73 -32.02
CA MET A 711 7.08 -10.64 -30.98
C MET A 711 6.64 -12.08 -31.22
N ARG A 712 5.44 -12.30 -31.79
CA ARG A 712 4.98 -13.64 -32.22
C ARG A 712 5.84 -14.19 -33.35
N ALA A 713 6.06 -13.40 -34.39
CA ALA A 713 6.91 -13.79 -35.51
C ALA A 713 8.36 -14.09 -35.08
N LEU A 714 8.85 -13.38 -34.06
CA LEU A 714 10.20 -13.59 -33.54
C LEU A 714 10.42 -15.02 -33.02
N GLY A 715 9.43 -15.64 -32.35
CA GLY A 715 9.60 -16.98 -31.78
C GLY A 715 9.94 -18.02 -32.85
N ASP A 716 9.30 -17.92 -34.01
CA ASP A 716 9.57 -18.77 -35.17
C ASP A 716 10.93 -18.41 -35.81
N ASP A 717 11.25 -17.11 -35.93
CA ASP A 717 12.52 -16.63 -36.52
C ASP A 717 13.76 -17.18 -35.77
N ILE A 718 13.75 -17.11 -34.43
CA ILE A 718 14.93 -17.47 -33.62
C ILE A 718 14.82 -18.88 -33.03
N GLY A 719 13.70 -19.58 -33.17
CA GLY A 719 13.50 -20.92 -32.60
C GLY A 719 13.58 -20.97 -31.08
N VAL A 720 13.12 -19.90 -30.41
CA VAL A 720 12.95 -19.82 -28.95
C VAL A 720 11.45 -19.73 -28.69
N PRO A 721 10.87 -20.51 -27.77
CA PRO A 721 9.43 -20.48 -27.54
C PRO A 721 9.01 -19.14 -26.92
N ILE A 722 8.06 -18.47 -27.58
CA ILE A 722 7.50 -17.17 -27.15
C ILE A 722 5.98 -17.23 -27.13
N GLU A 723 5.37 -17.09 -25.96
CA GLU A 723 3.92 -16.96 -25.80
C GLU A 723 3.53 -15.48 -25.65
N VAL A 724 2.58 -15.00 -26.48
CA VAL A 724 2.30 -13.56 -26.62
C VAL A 724 0.82 -13.23 -26.43
N TYR A 725 0.55 -12.50 -25.36
CA TYR A 725 -0.76 -12.09 -24.88
C TYR A 725 -0.97 -10.57 -24.93
N GLY A 726 -2.20 -10.15 -25.21
CA GLY A 726 -2.60 -8.74 -25.18
C GLY A 726 -3.37 -8.34 -23.92
N PRO A 727 -4.06 -7.19 -23.96
CA PRO A 727 -4.88 -6.67 -22.86
C PRO A 727 -6.04 -7.58 -22.44
N GLU A 728 -6.48 -8.48 -23.32
CA GLU A 728 -7.52 -9.48 -23.06
C GLU A 728 -7.11 -10.51 -21.99
N ALA A 729 -5.81 -10.75 -21.81
CA ALA A 729 -5.28 -11.58 -20.75
C ALA A 729 -5.08 -10.77 -19.45
N THR A 730 -5.24 -11.43 -18.31
CA THR A 730 -4.91 -10.87 -16.99
C THR A 730 -3.43 -10.49 -16.95
N MET A 731 -3.10 -9.33 -16.37
CA MET A 731 -1.73 -8.80 -16.37
C MET A 731 -0.70 -9.82 -15.89
N THR A 732 -0.94 -10.44 -14.75
CA THR A 732 0.00 -11.36 -14.09
C THR A 732 -0.24 -12.83 -14.43
N GLY A 733 -1.14 -13.13 -15.38
CA GLY A 733 -1.45 -14.51 -15.80
C GLY A 733 -0.20 -15.25 -16.29
N ILE A 734 0.66 -14.54 -17.03
CA ILE A 734 1.91 -15.08 -17.56
C ILE A 734 2.95 -15.44 -16.49
N CYS A 735 2.86 -14.92 -15.26
CA CYS A 735 3.72 -15.37 -14.16
C CYS A 735 3.42 -16.82 -13.80
N LYS A 736 2.13 -17.18 -13.79
CA LYS A 736 1.70 -18.54 -13.49
C LYS A 736 2.16 -19.53 -14.57
N GLU A 737 2.08 -19.12 -15.84
CA GLU A 737 2.54 -19.94 -16.97
C GLU A 737 4.06 -20.14 -16.93
N ALA A 738 4.83 -19.07 -16.64
CA ALA A 738 6.27 -19.16 -16.41
C ALA A 738 6.64 -20.14 -15.29
N ILE A 739 5.94 -20.07 -14.15
CA ILE A 739 6.12 -21.00 -13.03
C ILE A 739 5.79 -22.44 -13.44
N GLN A 740 4.67 -22.64 -14.15
CA GLN A 740 4.29 -23.97 -14.64
C GLN A 740 5.35 -24.56 -15.59
N TYR A 741 5.97 -23.73 -16.45
CA TYR A 741 7.01 -24.18 -17.35
C TYR A 741 8.29 -24.63 -16.61
N ILE A 742 8.78 -23.85 -15.63
CA ILE A 742 9.99 -24.22 -14.90
C ILE A 742 9.78 -25.40 -13.93
N THR A 743 8.55 -25.65 -13.51
CA THR A 743 8.20 -26.75 -12.60
C THR A 743 7.86 -28.04 -13.32
N ALA A 744 7.27 -27.97 -14.53
CA ALA A 744 6.95 -29.16 -15.32
C ALA A 744 8.18 -29.87 -15.89
N ALA A 745 9.34 -29.21 -15.87
CA ALA A 745 10.61 -29.73 -16.36
C ALA A 745 11.59 -30.14 -15.25
N ALA A 746 11.20 -29.96 -13.98
CA ALA A 746 11.86 -30.51 -12.80
C ALA A 746 11.24 -31.86 -12.45
#